data_AF-A0A507BCA7-F1
#
_entry.id   AF-A0A507BCA7-F1
#
_cell.length_a   1.000
_cell.length_b   1.000
_cell.length_c   1.000
_cell.angle_alpha   90.00
_cell.angle_beta   90.00
_cell.angle_gamma   90.00
#
_symmetry.space_group_name_H-M   'P 1'
#
loop_
_entity.id
_entity.type
_entity.pdbx_description
1 polymer ?
#
loop_
_entity_poly.entity_id
_entity_poly.type
_entity_poly.pdbx_seq_one_letter_code
_entity_poly.pdbx_strand_id
1 'polypeptide(L)'
;MRAAQLRSYNKAYELVTVPVPEIRDDELLVRIHAAGFCHSDLQVYHGQFNSRLPIIPAHEPAGVIVQVGPNCGSNWKVGDRVGVLNFKKACSQCRGCIKCQSRHNGVLDPRFCERREMAGFKDDGCLAEYMVADPATTITLPSSVSFDQAAPLMCAGATVWGALEKATKGLEPGAPVAIIGIGGLGYLGLQFAKSMGFRTIAIDNHRAGHDLARSVLSPELMPDLVVDSSNAEDALKQIFEFTDMDGVAAAVVCTDSIEVTAWTLSLLRIEGVMVALGLPSESWRLDASLLVFRQLTVIGSYVTSAESTARMMEAVARSGIQSQVTCVPFDESPRLVERHPVAGSLCAVKMSVFFKEISENNPIKAGDAEKLVRHHLGFGLQQIESRDFDDLLAAVHDVADHVMGLPDYQPIPELKRYPRQDIHRPTADEQVFGNAWAHKFLIRGDTSDNAPLKGKSVCLKDCIAVADVPQFYGSDAFPAWTPMTDAVIVTRLLDAGADIVGTSVCENFCNSTSSFTSAQGTVENPHRTGYSAGGSTSGGAVLVASGLVDCAIGSDQGGSIRVPASLCGCVGLKPTHGLVPWTGLTSGDAVDDHAGPLTQSVYDAAVCLDAMAGYDGIDDRSLGAGEPGSHLFAESLRESSTNLTGIKIGILQEGFDNPIVQAEVHEVVLSAATMFEKLGASIRQVSVPLHMEGPALWTIQQRIAGAMNILGHAHGRRGLYLTEFEHARLPWTAGNFQKLFASTKNTVINGMYLMDHFPGLYGKTMNLVRRASDDYEKTLQEFDALIMPTTPVVAPRHGNPKGTPRQCFEPSIGLTINTAVFNVTGHPAVSIPVGYAPAKDDASVRLPVGMQIVGGLKQEKTILRIAHAWETSFDWRLLHSSSTKESISDVPDLESWSKLNEQRTIPSPLTVKS
;
A
#
# COMPACT_ATOMS: atom_id res chain seq x y z
N MET A 1 10.42 35.25 3.14
CA MET A 1 9.59 34.59 2.13
C MET A 1 9.86 35.16 0.75
N ARG A 2 9.81 34.30 -0.27
CA ARG A 2 9.80 34.67 -1.68
C ARG A 2 8.44 35.27 -2.04
N ALA A 3 8.44 36.36 -2.82
CA ALA A 3 7.24 37.04 -3.29
C ALA A 3 7.48 37.62 -4.69
N ALA A 4 6.43 37.67 -5.50
CA ALA A 4 6.41 38.41 -6.74
C ALA A 4 5.73 39.76 -6.48
N GLN A 5 6.42 40.86 -6.75
CA GLN A 5 5.92 42.21 -6.48
C GLN A 5 5.67 43.00 -7.76
N LEU A 6 4.54 43.71 -7.80
CA LEU A 6 4.30 44.77 -8.76
C LEU A 6 4.87 46.08 -8.19
N ARG A 7 5.93 46.61 -8.82
CA ARG A 7 6.54 47.90 -8.43
C ARG A 7 6.10 49.06 -9.30
N SER A 8 5.63 48.79 -10.51
CA SER A 8 5.20 49.78 -11.49
C SER A 8 4.12 49.15 -12.36
N TYR A 9 3.02 49.86 -12.58
CA TYR A 9 1.96 49.37 -13.47
C TYR A 9 2.50 49.08 -14.87
N ASN A 10 1.91 48.08 -15.53
CA ASN A 10 2.30 47.66 -16.88
C ASN A 10 3.76 47.17 -17.00
N LYS A 11 4.39 46.76 -15.89
CA LYS A 11 5.73 46.14 -15.87
C LYS A 11 5.67 44.76 -15.21
N ALA A 12 6.47 43.84 -15.73
CA ALA A 12 6.62 42.48 -15.21
C ALA A 12 6.83 42.47 -13.68
N TYR A 13 6.31 41.45 -13.01
CA TYR A 13 6.53 41.28 -11.58
C TYR A 13 8.01 41.04 -11.28
N GLU A 14 8.48 41.61 -10.18
CA GLU A 14 9.83 41.38 -9.67
C GLU A 14 9.80 40.29 -8.60
N LEU A 15 10.61 39.25 -8.79
CA LEU A 15 10.84 38.25 -7.74
C LEU A 15 11.75 38.86 -6.67
N VAL A 16 11.24 38.91 -5.44
CA VAL A 16 11.92 39.51 -4.29
C VAL A 16 11.85 38.58 -3.08
N THR A 17 12.72 38.83 -2.12
CA THR A 17 12.61 38.25 -0.77
C THR A 17 12.13 39.33 0.18
N VAL A 18 11.05 39.05 0.91
CA VAL A 18 10.46 39.95 1.92
C VAL A 18 10.27 39.20 3.25
N PRO A 19 10.15 39.89 4.39
CA PRO A 19 9.80 39.25 5.65
C PRO A 19 8.47 38.48 5.56
N VAL A 20 8.35 37.36 6.27
CA VAL A 20 7.05 36.71 6.49
C VAL A 20 6.18 37.67 7.30
N PRO A 21 4.91 37.91 6.93
CA PRO A 21 4.07 38.85 7.65
C PRO A 21 3.73 38.31 9.05
N GLU A 22 3.83 39.17 10.05
CA GLU A 22 3.34 38.89 11.40
C GLU A 22 1.82 39.01 11.43
N ILE A 23 1.16 38.03 12.06
CA ILE A 23 -0.30 38.04 12.24
C ILE A 23 -0.72 38.70 13.54
N ARG A 24 -1.89 39.35 13.53
CA ARG A 24 -2.58 39.82 14.73
C ARG A 24 -3.32 38.67 15.41
N ASP A 25 -3.81 38.95 16.61
CA ASP A 25 -4.53 37.97 17.41
C ASP A 25 -5.79 37.42 16.73
N ASP A 26 -6.39 38.16 15.81
CA ASP A 26 -7.61 37.81 15.08
C ASP A 26 -7.37 37.34 13.63
N GLU A 27 -6.12 36.99 13.28
CA GLU A 27 -5.73 36.60 11.93
C GLU A 27 -5.14 35.18 11.82
N LEU A 28 -5.11 34.66 10.60
CA LEU A 28 -4.48 33.38 10.25
C LEU A 28 -3.25 33.65 9.38
N LEU A 29 -2.19 32.86 9.53
CA LEU A 29 -1.09 32.82 8.57
C LEU A 29 -1.26 31.58 7.69
N VAL A 30 -1.37 31.79 6.38
CA VAL A 30 -1.55 30.71 5.41
C VAL A 30 -0.29 30.58 4.56
N ARG A 31 0.29 29.38 4.52
CA ARG A 31 1.31 29.01 3.53
C ARG A 31 0.63 28.72 2.21
N ILE A 32 0.97 29.47 1.18
CA ILE A 32 0.34 29.40 -0.13
C ILE A 32 0.95 28.25 -0.93
N HIS A 33 0.10 27.35 -1.42
CA HIS A 33 0.49 26.26 -2.31
C HIS A 33 0.15 26.58 -3.77
N ALA A 34 -0.95 27.30 -3.98
CA ALA A 34 -1.35 27.83 -5.28
C ALA A 34 -1.95 29.23 -5.14
N ALA A 35 -1.62 30.10 -6.09
CA ALA A 35 -2.24 31.41 -6.27
C ALA A 35 -2.87 31.48 -7.66
N GLY A 36 -4.16 31.82 -7.71
CA GLY A 36 -4.87 32.06 -8.95
C GLY A 36 -4.61 33.47 -9.49
N PHE A 37 -4.64 33.61 -10.81
CA PHE A 37 -4.52 34.88 -11.52
C PHE A 37 -5.65 35.02 -12.52
N CYS A 38 -6.53 36.01 -12.29
CA CYS A 38 -7.69 36.26 -13.13
C CYS A 38 -7.71 37.68 -13.71
N HIS A 39 -8.80 38.01 -14.41
CA HIS A 39 -8.97 39.31 -15.07
C HIS A 39 -8.85 40.49 -14.09
N SER A 40 -9.34 40.37 -12.85
CA SER A 40 -9.21 41.46 -11.88
C SER A 40 -7.77 41.71 -11.44
N ASP A 41 -6.91 40.69 -11.45
CA ASP A 41 -5.47 40.89 -11.20
C ASP A 41 -4.80 41.59 -12.38
N LEU A 42 -5.28 41.36 -13.61
CA LEU A 42 -4.84 42.12 -14.79
C LEU A 42 -5.25 43.61 -14.68
N GLN A 43 -6.44 43.89 -14.16
CA GLN A 43 -6.88 45.27 -13.88
C GLN A 43 -6.02 45.95 -12.80
N VAL A 44 -5.60 45.21 -11.77
CA VAL A 44 -4.60 45.67 -10.77
C VAL A 44 -3.26 45.97 -11.46
N TYR A 45 -2.78 45.07 -12.31
CA TYR A 45 -1.56 45.25 -13.10
C TYR A 45 -1.59 46.51 -13.98
N HIS A 46 -2.75 46.83 -14.56
CA HIS A 46 -2.97 48.04 -15.37
C HIS A 46 -3.25 49.32 -14.55
N GLY A 47 -3.37 49.21 -13.22
CA GLY A 47 -3.61 50.35 -12.34
C GLY A 47 -5.07 50.83 -12.27
N GLN A 48 -6.02 50.04 -12.75
CA GLN A 48 -7.45 50.41 -12.75
C GLN A 48 -8.05 50.48 -11.34
N PHE A 49 -7.46 49.77 -10.37
CA PHE A 49 -7.88 49.79 -8.96
C PHE A 49 -7.12 50.81 -8.08
N ASN A 50 -6.17 51.57 -8.65
CA ASN A 50 -5.30 52.50 -7.92
C ASN A 50 -4.63 51.86 -6.68
N SER A 51 -4.07 50.67 -6.87
CA SER A 51 -3.34 49.90 -5.85
C SER A 51 -2.12 50.66 -5.30
N ARG A 52 -1.71 50.36 -4.06
CA ARG A 52 -0.42 50.85 -3.56
C ARG A 52 0.72 50.15 -4.29
N LEU A 53 1.86 50.81 -4.45
CA LEU A 53 3.07 50.20 -5.01
C LEU A 53 4.26 50.45 -4.05
N PRO A 54 5.16 49.46 -3.83
CA PRO A 54 5.06 48.08 -4.31
C PRO A 54 3.93 47.29 -3.60
N ILE A 55 3.40 46.28 -4.28
CA ILE A 55 2.38 45.36 -3.75
C ILE A 55 2.64 43.93 -4.20
N ILE A 56 2.33 42.96 -3.35
CA ILE A 56 2.20 41.55 -3.74
C ILE A 56 0.79 41.36 -4.34
N PRO A 57 0.64 41.07 -5.64
CA PRO A 57 -0.66 40.93 -6.29
C PRO A 57 -1.27 39.53 -6.06
N ALA A 58 -2.35 39.21 -6.80
CA ALA A 58 -3.15 38.00 -6.71
C ALA A 58 -4.02 37.90 -5.45
N HIS A 59 -5.26 37.43 -5.61
CA HIS A 59 -6.27 37.41 -4.54
C HIS A 59 -7.02 36.09 -4.43
N GLU A 60 -6.48 35.04 -5.04
CA GLU A 60 -7.04 33.69 -5.15
C GLU A 60 -6.14 32.64 -4.46
N PRO A 61 -5.95 32.70 -3.13
CA PRO A 61 -5.09 31.77 -2.40
C PRO A 61 -5.74 30.40 -2.16
N ALA A 62 -4.95 29.35 -2.33
CA ALA A 62 -5.21 28.03 -1.76
C ALA A 62 -3.95 27.49 -1.07
N GLY A 63 -4.09 27.03 0.17
CA GLY A 63 -2.94 26.67 0.98
C GLY A 63 -3.27 26.00 2.31
N VAL A 64 -2.34 26.08 3.25
CA VAL A 64 -2.43 25.44 4.57
C VAL A 64 -2.18 26.46 5.68
N ILE A 65 -2.99 26.43 6.74
CA ILE A 65 -2.77 27.27 7.92
C ILE A 65 -1.47 26.85 8.62
N VAL A 66 -0.57 27.80 8.84
CA VAL A 66 0.70 27.59 9.57
C VAL A 66 0.75 28.33 10.91
N GLN A 67 -0.13 29.31 11.12
CA GLN A 67 -0.27 30.01 12.40
C GLN A 67 -1.72 30.47 12.58
N VAL A 68 -2.22 30.39 13.82
CA VAL A 68 -3.57 30.83 14.21
C VAL A 68 -3.45 31.87 15.31
N GLY A 69 -4.07 33.03 15.13
CA GLY A 69 -4.14 34.05 16.16
C GLY A 69 -5.02 33.60 17.35
N PRO A 70 -4.66 33.96 18.60
CA PRO A 70 -5.38 33.52 19.80
C PRO A 70 -6.88 33.86 19.85
N ASN A 71 -7.35 34.85 19.09
CA ASN A 71 -8.75 35.31 19.05
C ASN A 71 -9.54 34.80 17.83
N CYS A 72 -8.98 33.90 17.00
CA CYS A 72 -9.67 33.34 15.82
C CYS A 72 -10.76 32.29 16.13
N GLY A 73 -10.95 31.94 17.42
CA GLY A 73 -11.88 30.88 17.86
C GLY A 73 -11.34 29.46 17.62
N SER A 74 -12.07 28.44 18.09
CA SER A 74 -11.65 27.02 18.03
C SER A 74 -11.84 26.34 16.67
N ASN A 75 -12.33 27.06 15.66
CA ASN A 75 -12.72 26.48 14.37
C ASN A 75 -11.56 26.32 13.39
N TRP A 76 -10.37 26.86 13.71
CA TRP A 76 -9.20 26.83 12.86
C TRP A 76 -8.01 26.22 13.60
N LYS A 77 -7.27 25.34 12.93
CA LYS A 77 -6.02 24.78 13.44
C LYS A 77 -4.91 24.81 12.39
N VAL A 78 -3.68 24.80 12.87
CA VAL A 78 -2.49 24.58 12.03
C VAL A 78 -2.64 23.24 11.31
N GLY A 79 -2.35 23.23 10.00
CA GLY A 79 -2.52 22.07 9.13
C GLY A 79 -3.84 22.03 8.36
N ASP A 80 -4.83 22.87 8.68
CA ASP A 80 -6.07 22.92 7.91
C ASP A 80 -5.80 23.42 6.48
N ARG A 81 -6.37 22.71 5.50
CA ARG A 81 -6.37 23.10 4.08
C ARG A 81 -7.41 24.18 3.87
N VAL A 82 -7.02 25.34 3.36
CA VAL A 82 -7.89 26.50 3.26
C VAL A 82 -7.79 27.26 1.94
N GLY A 83 -8.92 27.83 1.54
CA GLY A 83 -9.00 28.90 0.55
C GLY A 83 -9.52 30.16 1.22
N VAL A 84 -9.16 31.33 0.68
CA VAL A 84 -9.48 32.63 1.33
C VAL A 84 -10.07 33.58 0.30
N LEU A 85 -11.21 34.19 0.61
CA LEU A 85 -11.74 35.29 -0.20
C LEU A 85 -10.96 36.58 0.08
N ASN A 86 -10.91 37.48 -0.89
CA ASN A 86 -10.00 38.62 -0.88
C ASN A 86 -10.27 39.72 0.18
N PHE A 87 -11.42 39.73 0.86
CA PHE A 87 -11.74 40.76 1.86
C PHE A 87 -11.28 40.38 3.25
N LYS A 88 -10.81 41.38 3.99
CA LYS A 88 -10.39 41.23 5.38
C LYS A 88 -10.92 42.41 6.21
N LYS A 89 -11.10 42.18 7.51
CA LYS A 89 -11.32 43.15 8.58
C LYS A 89 -12.56 44.02 8.41
N ALA A 90 -13.71 43.47 8.74
CA ALA A 90 -14.91 44.27 8.89
C ALA A 90 -14.80 45.21 10.11
N CYS A 91 -14.97 46.52 9.91
CA CYS A 91 -14.72 47.55 10.94
C CYS A 91 -15.82 47.73 11.99
N SER A 92 -16.86 46.89 11.95
CA SER A 92 -18.06 46.86 12.81
C SER A 92 -18.92 48.12 12.94
N GLN A 93 -18.46 49.30 12.51
CA GLN A 93 -19.14 50.58 12.77
C GLN A 93 -19.68 51.28 11.50
N CYS A 94 -19.21 50.93 10.30
CA CYS A 94 -19.71 51.58 9.08
C CYS A 94 -21.15 51.14 8.76
N ARG A 95 -21.84 51.89 7.90
CA ARG A 95 -23.25 51.61 7.55
C ARG A 95 -23.41 50.20 6.99
N GLY A 96 -22.46 49.77 6.16
CA GLY A 96 -22.39 48.40 5.67
C GLY A 96 -22.34 47.33 6.77
N CYS A 97 -21.47 47.49 7.78
CA CYS A 97 -21.35 46.56 8.91
C CYS A 97 -22.63 46.53 9.77
N ILE A 98 -23.18 47.70 10.11
CA ILE A 98 -24.42 47.80 10.91
C ILE A 98 -25.58 47.10 10.18
N LYS A 99 -25.70 47.31 8.87
CA LYS A 99 -26.73 46.67 8.05
C LYS A 99 -26.50 45.16 7.94
N CYS A 100 -25.26 44.72 7.82
CA CYS A 100 -24.88 43.31 7.81
C CYS A 100 -25.31 42.62 9.12
N GLN A 101 -24.96 43.19 10.27
CA GLN A 101 -25.35 42.68 11.59
C GLN A 101 -26.87 42.54 11.73
N SER A 102 -27.64 43.52 11.24
CA SER A 102 -29.10 43.46 11.28
C SER A 102 -29.72 42.38 10.37
N ARG A 103 -29.02 42.01 9.29
CA ARG A 103 -29.51 41.03 8.29
C ARG A 103 -29.03 39.61 8.53
N HIS A 104 -27.92 39.45 9.25
CA HIS A 104 -27.22 38.18 9.42
C HIS A 104 -26.98 37.85 10.90
N ASN A 105 -27.99 38.11 11.77
CA ASN A 105 -27.95 37.75 13.19
C ASN A 105 -26.66 38.13 13.94
N GLY A 106 -26.15 39.34 13.68
CA GLY A 106 -24.93 39.86 14.33
C GLY A 106 -23.61 39.45 13.68
N VAL A 107 -23.62 38.63 12.62
CA VAL A 107 -22.41 38.26 11.87
C VAL A 107 -21.95 39.43 11.00
N LEU A 108 -20.65 39.69 11.03
CA LEU A 108 -20.00 40.67 10.16
C LEU A 108 -19.56 40.02 8.85
N ASP A 109 -19.71 40.76 7.75
CA ASP A 109 -19.26 40.34 6.43
C ASP A 109 -18.36 41.42 5.83
N PRO A 110 -17.03 41.16 5.75
CA PRO A 110 -16.07 42.12 5.22
C PRO A 110 -16.40 42.63 3.81
N ARG A 111 -17.17 41.89 2.99
CA ARG A 111 -17.57 42.32 1.64
C ARG A 111 -18.32 43.65 1.62
N PHE A 112 -19.16 43.88 2.63
CA PHE A 112 -19.99 45.09 2.71
C PHE A 112 -19.35 46.18 3.57
N CYS A 113 -18.21 45.92 4.20
CA CYS A 113 -17.52 46.90 5.01
C CYS A 113 -16.88 47.98 4.12
N GLU A 114 -17.08 49.25 4.48
CA GLU A 114 -16.52 50.43 3.78
C GLU A 114 -15.05 50.66 4.12
N ARG A 115 -14.59 50.13 5.27
CA ARG A 115 -13.22 50.25 5.78
C ARG A 115 -12.46 48.91 5.77
N ARG A 116 -12.81 48.00 4.87
CA ARG A 116 -12.19 46.67 4.71
C ARG A 116 -10.80 46.76 4.09
N GLU A 117 -9.99 45.77 4.37
CA GLU A 117 -8.76 45.46 3.62
C GLU A 117 -9.11 44.54 2.43
N MET A 118 -8.35 44.65 1.33
CA MET A 118 -8.56 43.87 0.10
C MET A 118 -7.23 43.31 -0.42
N ALA A 119 -6.99 42.04 -0.13
CA ALA A 119 -5.79 41.31 -0.53
C ALA A 119 -5.65 41.28 -2.06
N GLY A 120 -4.44 41.56 -2.57
CA GLY A 120 -4.13 41.61 -3.99
C GLY A 120 -4.61 42.88 -4.71
N PHE A 121 -5.43 43.72 -4.08
CA PHE A 121 -5.95 44.97 -4.66
C PHE A 121 -5.37 46.20 -3.99
N LYS A 122 -5.48 46.31 -2.67
CA LYS A 122 -4.97 47.44 -1.88
C LYS A 122 -3.96 46.99 -0.84
N ASP A 123 -4.07 45.74 -0.41
CA ASP A 123 -3.23 45.09 0.58
C ASP A 123 -2.53 43.89 -0.04
N ASP A 124 -1.45 43.41 0.59
CA ASP A 124 -0.66 42.32 0.00
C ASP A 124 -1.50 41.04 -0.16
N GLY A 125 -1.34 40.46 -1.36
CA GLY A 125 -2.05 39.31 -1.87
C GLY A 125 -1.28 37.99 -1.70
N CYS A 126 -1.58 37.03 -2.56
CA CYS A 126 -1.13 35.64 -2.41
C CYS A 126 -0.04 35.21 -3.40
N LEU A 127 0.50 36.09 -4.24
CA LEU A 127 1.65 35.78 -5.10
C LEU A 127 2.98 35.77 -4.30
N ALA A 128 2.99 35.05 -3.17
CA ALA A 128 4.07 34.89 -2.21
C ALA A 128 3.92 33.58 -1.43
N GLU A 129 4.96 33.13 -0.74
CA GLU A 129 4.91 31.86 0.02
C GLU A 129 3.94 31.89 1.21
N TYR A 130 3.68 33.08 1.79
CA TYR A 130 2.76 33.24 2.91
C TYR A 130 1.86 34.47 2.72
N MET A 131 0.62 34.35 3.18
CA MET A 131 -0.35 35.45 3.21
C MET A 131 -1.11 35.45 4.53
N VAL A 132 -1.35 36.63 5.09
CA VAL A 132 -2.28 36.82 6.21
C VAL A 132 -3.72 36.62 5.72
N ALA A 133 -4.54 35.88 6.44
CA ALA A 133 -5.93 35.61 6.10
C ALA A 133 -6.87 36.01 7.25
N ASP A 134 -8.10 36.39 6.90
CA ASP A 134 -9.15 36.71 7.86
C ASP A 134 -10.02 35.44 8.08
N PRO A 135 -10.19 34.97 9.32
CA PRO A 135 -11.05 33.84 9.65
C PRO A 135 -12.47 33.94 9.06
N ALA A 136 -13.04 35.15 8.95
CA ALA A 136 -14.41 35.38 8.48
C ALA A 136 -14.58 35.18 6.96
N THR A 137 -13.47 35.17 6.21
CA THR A 137 -13.45 34.98 4.75
C THR A 137 -12.66 33.75 4.32
N THR A 138 -12.22 32.93 5.28
CA THR A 138 -11.52 31.67 5.06
C THR A 138 -12.51 30.50 5.02
N ILE A 139 -12.28 29.53 4.14
CA ILE A 139 -13.07 28.31 4.01
C ILE A 139 -12.16 27.08 3.96
N THR A 140 -12.64 25.95 4.50
CA THR A 140 -11.92 24.67 4.45
C THR A 140 -12.01 24.01 3.08
N LEU A 141 -10.91 23.44 2.61
CA LEU A 141 -10.84 22.73 1.34
C LEU A 141 -10.91 21.21 1.54
N PRO A 142 -11.79 20.49 0.83
CA PRO A 142 -11.82 19.04 0.80
C PRO A 142 -10.49 18.45 0.31
N SER A 143 -10.11 17.28 0.82
CA SER A 143 -8.91 16.56 0.39
C SER A 143 -8.96 16.15 -1.09
N SER A 144 -10.17 15.97 -1.64
CA SER A 144 -10.41 15.62 -3.05
C SER A 144 -10.13 16.75 -4.04
N VAL A 145 -9.98 18.01 -3.58
CA VAL A 145 -9.73 19.16 -4.44
C VAL A 145 -8.26 19.61 -4.28
N SER A 146 -7.50 19.59 -5.38
CA SER A 146 -6.11 20.06 -5.39
C SER A 146 -6.04 21.57 -5.11
N PHE A 147 -4.90 22.05 -4.61
CA PHE A 147 -4.73 23.50 -4.38
C PHE A 147 -4.79 24.30 -5.69
N ASP A 148 -4.25 23.76 -6.80
CA ASP A 148 -4.32 24.39 -8.11
C ASP A 148 -5.76 24.52 -8.66
N GLN A 149 -6.64 23.56 -8.36
CA GLN A 149 -8.06 23.64 -8.69
C GLN A 149 -8.83 24.53 -7.72
N ALA A 150 -8.45 24.56 -6.45
CA ALA A 150 -9.12 25.36 -5.42
C ALA A 150 -8.86 26.86 -5.55
N ALA A 151 -7.65 27.27 -5.98
CA ALA A 151 -7.27 28.67 -6.05
C ALA A 151 -8.24 29.51 -6.92
N PRO A 152 -8.53 29.16 -8.18
CA PRO A 152 -9.49 29.90 -9.01
C PRO A 152 -10.91 29.95 -8.46
N LEU A 153 -11.29 28.98 -7.63
CA LEU A 153 -12.62 28.95 -7.02
C LEU A 153 -12.79 30.06 -5.96
N MET A 154 -11.69 30.61 -5.42
CA MET A 154 -11.74 31.69 -4.42
C MET A 154 -12.08 33.06 -5.02
N CYS A 155 -12.15 33.17 -6.35
CA CYS A 155 -12.72 34.34 -7.02
C CYS A 155 -13.73 33.93 -8.08
N ALA A 156 -13.28 33.31 -9.18
CA ALA A 156 -14.15 32.98 -10.31
C ALA A 156 -15.31 32.07 -9.88
N GLY A 157 -15.00 31.01 -9.12
CA GLY A 157 -16.01 30.10 -8.58
C GLY A 157 -16.99 30.81 -7.64
N ALA A 158 -16.47 31.44 -6.59
CA ALA A 158 -17.28 32.14 -5.58
C ALA A 158 -18.14 33.27 -6.18
N THR A 159 -17.68 33.89 -7.26
CA THR A 159 -18.42 34.95 -7.97
C THR A 159 -19.60 34.38 -8.74
N VAL A 160 -19.36 33.38 -9.59
CA VAL A 160 -20.44 32.82 -10.43
C VAL A 160 -21.43 31.98 -9.61
N TRP A 161 -20.97 31.30 -8.55
CA TRP A 161 -21.85 30.59 -7.62
C TRP A 161 -22.81 31.55 -6.91
N GLY A 162 -22.31 32.66 -6.37
CA GLY A 162 -23.15 33.68 -5.75
C GLY A 162 -24.12 34.35 -6.73
N ALA A 163 -23.75 34.42 -8.01
CA ALA A 163 -24.64 34.87 -9.07
C ALA A 163 -25.78 33.88 -9.28
N LEU A 164 -25.47 32.59 -9.37
CA LEU A 164 -26.46 31.52 -9.57
C LEU A 164 -27.42 31.40 -8.39
N GLU A 165 -26.94 31.48 -7.15
CA GLU A 165 -27.83 31.47 -5.96
C GLU A 165 -28.87 32.61 -6.01
N LYS A 166 -28.53 33.76 -6.60
CA LYS A 166 -29.46 34.89 -6.78
C LYS A 166 -30.35 34.70 -8.01
N ALA A 167 -29.76 34.28 -9.13
CA ALA A 167 -30.45 34.10 -10.40
C ALA A 167 -31.55 33.05 -10.33
N THR A 168 -31.29 31.99 -9.55
CA THR A 168 -32.14 30.79 -9.51
C THR A 168 -33.04 30.72 -8.28
N LYS A 169 -33.08 31.80 -7.47
CA LYS A 169 -33.87 31.83 -6.25
C LYS A 169 -35.36 31.69 -6.58
N GLY A 170 -35.95 30.58 -6.13
CA GLY A 170 -37.37 30.27 -6.35
C GLY A 170 -37.67 29.66 -7.71
N LEU A 171 -36.65 29.24 -8.48
CA LEU A 171 -36.84 28.45 -9.68
C LEU A 171 -36.92 26.96 -9.36
N GLU A 172 -37.79 26.25 -10.06
CA GLU A 172 -37.89 24.79 -9.98
C GLU A 172 -36.74 24.10 -10.72
N PRO A 173 -36.32 22.89 -10.31
CA PRO A 173 -35.39 22.07 -11.07
C PRO A 173 -35.84 21.90 -12.52
N GLY A 174 -34.89 21.90 -13.46
CA GLY A 174 -35.15 21.82 -14.89
C GLY A 174 -35.53 23.14 -15.56
N ALA A 175 -35.69 24.25 -14.82
CA ALA A 175 -35.85 25.56 -15.42
C ALA A 175 -34.65 25.93 -16.32
N PRO A 176 -34.86 26.59 -17.48
CA PRO A 176 -33.77 26.98 -18.38
C PRO A 176 -32.97 28.16 -17.82
N VAL A 177 -31.66 27.96 -17.66
CA VAL A 177 -30.69 28.94 -17.17
C VAL A 177 -29.60 29.16 -18.21
N ALA A 178 -29.42 30.40 -18.64
CA ALA A 178 -28.38 30.79 -19.58
C ALA A 178 -27.12 31.30 -18.85
N ILE A 179 -25.95 30.88 -19.32
CA ILE A 179 -24.65 31.43 -18.93
C ILE A 179 -24.06 32.12 -20.16
N ILE A 180 -23.78 33.41 -20.04
CA ILE A 180 -23.36 34.27 -21.15
C ILE A 180 -21.91 34.69 -20.96
N GLY A 181 -21.06 34.44 -21.96
CA GLY A 181 -19.62 34.66 -21.89
C GLY A 181 -18.91 33.47 -21.26
N ILE A 182 -18.49 32.50 -22.08
CA ILE A 182 -17.86 31.25 -21.65
C ILE A 182 -16.34 31.40 -21.64
N GLY A 183 -15.86 32.23 -20.70
CA GLY A 183 -14.47 32.23 -20.22
C GLY A 183 -14.34 31.41 -18.93
N GLY A 184 -13.33 31.68 -18.11
CA GLY A 184 -13.11 30.98 -16.83
C GLY A 184 -14.30 31.01 -15.86
N LEU A 185 -14.97 32.17 -15.73
CA LEU A 185 -16.20 32.29 -14.92
C LEU A 185 -17.37 31.51 -15.55
N GLY A 186 -17.63 31.73 -16.84
CA GLY A 186 -18.77 31.10 -17.53
C GLY A 186 -18.65 29.58 -17.58
N TYR A 187 -17.44 29.05 -17.77
CA TYR A 187 -17.17 27.62 -17.74
C TYR A 187 -17.51 26.96 -16.40
N LEU A 188 -17.19 27.63 -15.29
CA LEU A 188 -17.60 27.19 -13.95
C LEU A 188 -19.11 27.35 -13.75
N GLY A 189 -19.68 28.44 -14.24
CA GLY A 189 -21.12 28.72 -14.18
C GLY A 189 -21.97 27.64 -14.83
N LEU A 190 -21.54 27.11 -15.99
CA LEU A 190 -22.22 26.00 -16.68
C LEU A 190 -22.30 24.77 -15.78
N GLN A 191 -21.15 24.34 -15.25
CA GLN A 191 -21.06 23.17 -14.40
C GLN A 191 -21.86 23.33 -13.11
N PHE A 192 -21.81 24.52 -12.48
CA PHE A 192 -22.59 24.79 -11.28
C PHE A 192 -24.10 24.77 -11.55
N ALA A 193 -24.57 25.49 -12.58
CA ALA A 193 -25.98 25.51 -12.92
C ALA A 193 -26.52 24.10 -13.23
N LYS A 194 -25.72 23.29 -13.93
CA LYS A 194 -26.05 21.90 -14.24
C LYS A 194 -26.08 21.03 -12.97
N SER A 195 -25.11 21.19 -12.08
CA SER A 195 -25.06 20.50 -10.78
C SER A 195 -26.21 20.88 -9.83
N MET A 196 -26.79 22.08 -10.00
CA MET A 196 -27.97 22.54 -9.27
C MET A 196 -29.29 21.99 -9.88
N GLY A 197 -29.21 21.24 -10.98
CA GLY A 197 -30.36 20.58 -11.61
C GLY A 197 -31.07 21.42 -12.67
N PHE A 198 -30.44 22.47 -13.21
CA PHE A 198 -31.05 23.31 -14.26
C PHE A 198 -30.73 22.81 -15.68
N ARG A 199 -31.61 23.15 -16.63
CA ARG A 199 -31.33 23.01 -18.06
C ARG A 199 -30.45 24.20 -18.47
N THR A 200 -29.25 23.93 -18.92
CA THR A 200 -28.20 24.94 -19.07
C THR A 200 -27.94 25.29 -20.53
N ILE A 201 -27.86 26.58 -20.82
CA ILE A 201 -27.56 27.11 -22.16
C ILE A 201 -26.25 27.90 -22.07
N ALA A 202 -25.24 27.47 -22.83
CA ALA A 202 -23.98 28.18 -22.99
C ALA A 202 -24.07 29.15 -24.17
N ILE A 203 -23.81 30.44 -23.93
CA ILE A 203 -23.91 31.48 -24.97
C ILE A 203 -22.59 32.23 -25.06
N ASP A 204 -21.99 32.25 -26.24
CA ASP A 204 -20.80 33.04 -26.56
C ASP A 204 -20.84 33.48 -28.04
N ASN A 205 -20.14 34.56 -28.39
CA ASN A 205 -19.95 35.01 -29.77
C ASN A 205 -18.57 34.63 -30.33
N HIS A 206 -17.71 33.99 -29.53
CA HIS A 206 -16.41 33.49 -29.93
C HIS A 206 -16.40 31.97 -29.98
N ARG A 207 -15.82 31.43 -31.05
CA ARG A 207 -15.59 29.99 -31.19
C ARG A 207 -14.86 29.38 -29.99
N ALA A 208 -13.90 30.10 -29.41
CA ALA A 208 -13.16 29.65 -28.23
C ALA A 208 -14.08 29.39 -27.02
N GLY A 209 -15.10 30.23 -26.80
CA GLY A 209 -16.07 30.02 -25.74
C GLY A 209 -16.96 28.79 -25.99
N HIS A 210 -17.31 28.52 -27.26
CA HIS A 210 -18.07 27.31 -27.59
C HIS A 210 -17.24 26.03 -27.44
N ASP A 211 -15.98 26.07 -27.86
CA ASP A 211 -15.05 24.96 -27.69
C ASP A 211 -14.83 24.70 -26.19
N LEU A 212 -14.70 25.76 -25.39
CA LEU A 212 -14.60 25.66 -23.94
C LEU A 212 -15.87 25.05 -23.32
N ALA A 213 -17.06 25.49 -23.74
CA ALA A 213 -18.34 24.92 -23.28
C ALA A 213 -18.44 23.40 -23.55
N ARG A 214 -17.87 22.92 -24.66
CA ARG A 214 -17.86 21.49 -25.05
C ARG A 214 -16.71 20.69 -24.44
N SER A 215 -15.77 21.36 -23.77
CA SER A 215 -14.62 20.72 -23.11
C SER A 215 -14.89 20.30 -21.66
N VAL A 216 -16.13 20.43 -21.16
CA VAL A 216 -16.51 19.93 -19.83
C VAL A 216 -16.31 18.42 -19.80
N LEU A 217 -15.43 17.95 -18.90
CA LEU A 217 -14.98 16.56 -18.88
C LEU A 217 -16.07 15.57 -18.44
N SER A 218 -16.93 16.00 -17.52
CA SER A 218 -18.03 15.19 -16.99
C SER A 218 -19.25 15.33 -17.90
N PRO A 219 -19.71 14.26 -18.58
CA PRO A 219 -20.84 14.34 -19.50
C PRO A 219 -22.12 14.86 -18.83
N GLU A 220 -22.32 14.50 -17.56
CA GLU A 220 -23.45 14.92 -16.72
C GLU A 220 -23.50 16.45 -16.49
N LEU A 221 -22.35 17.13 -16.60
CA LEU A 221 -22.18 18.56 -16.36
C LEU A 221 -22.12 19.39 -17.66
N MET A 222 -22.22 18.75 -18.82
CA MET A 222 -22.21 19.45 -20.10
C MET A 222 -23.47 20.33 -20.26
N PRO A 223 -23.35 21.48 -20.95
CA PRO A 223 -24.51 22.28 -21.30
C PRO A 223 -25.48 21.51 -22.21
N ASP A 224 -26.77 21.77 -22.03
CA ASP A 224 -27.83 21.16 -22.85
C ASP A 224 -27.92 21.81 -24.25
N LEU A 225 -27.49 23.08 -24.35
CA LEU A 225 -27.42 23.82 -25.61
C LEU A 225 -26.21 24.74 -25.62
N VAL A 226 -25.50 24.81 -26.75
CA VAL A 226 -24.42 25.78 -26.99
C VAL A 226 -24.81 26.67 -28.16
N VAL A 227 -24.89 27.98 -27.93
CA VAL A 227 -25.42 28.96 -28.89
C VAL A 227 -24.34 29.97 -29.27
N ASP A 228 -24.21 30.19 -30.59
CA ASP A 228 -23.43 31.27 -31.16
C ASP A 228 -24.26 32.57 -31.20
N SER A 229 -23.87 33.57 -30.42
CA SER A 229 -24.55 34.87 -30.37
C SER A 229 -23.98 35.91 -31.34
N SER A 230 -23.13 35.53 -32.30
CA SER A 230 -22.65 36.44 -33.35
C SER A 230 -23.77 36.91 -34.29
N ASN A 231 -24.83 36.09 -34.46
CA ASN A 231 -26.10 36.50 -35.04
C ASN A 231 -27.21 36.45 -33.97
N ALA A 232 -27.64 37.63 -33.51
CA ALA A 232 -28.62 37.77 -32.44
C ALA A 232 -29.99 37.16 -32.76
N GLU A 233 -30.44 37.21 -34.02
CA GLU A 233 -31.76 36.68 -34.42
C GLU A 233 -31.75 35.15 -34.42
N ASP A 234 -30.71 34.53 -34.99
CA ASP A 234 -30.56 33.07 -35.01
C ASP A 234 -30.36 32.50 -33.61
N ALA A 235 -29.59 33.20 -32.76
CA ALA A 235 -29.39 32.82 -31.37
C ALA A 235 -30.72 32.84 -30.59
N LEU A 236 -31.51 33.90 -30.75
CA LEU A 236 -32.84 33.99 -30.12
C LEU A 236 -33.74 32.86 -30.59
N LYS A 237 -33.80 32.59 -31.89
CA LYS A 237 -34.62 31.49 -32.43
C LYS A 237 -34.27 30.15 -31.78
N GLN A 238 -32.99 29.80 -31.71
CA GLN A 238 -32.53 28.54 -31.09
C GLN A 238 -32.88 28.47 -29.59
N ILE A 239 -32.70 29.57 -28.86
CA ILE A 239 -33.00 29.64 -27.42
C ILE A 239 -34.50 29.49 -27.19
N PHE A 240 -35.34 30.20 -27.96
CA PHE A 240 -36.79 30.10 -27.83
C PHE A 240 -37.29 28.70 -28.22
N GLU A 241 -36.78 28.10 -29.30
CA GLU A 241 -37.11 26.71 -29.67
C GLU A 241 -36.74 25.72 -28.56
N PHE A 242 -35.57 25.87 -27.93
CA PHE A 242 -35.15 25.01 -26.82
C PHE A 242 -35.99 25.22 -25.56
N THR A 243 -36.50 26.43 -25.33
CA THR A 243 -37.26 26.80 -24.13
C THR A 243 -38.77 26.75 -24.34
N ASP A 244 -39.25 25.95 -25.29
CA ASP A 244 -40.68 25.78 -25.59
C ASP A 244 -41.39 27.12 -25.88
N MET A 245 -40.66 28.03 -26.53
CA MET A 245 -41.05 29.40 -26.87
C MET A 245 -41.29 30.34 -25.67
N ASP A 246 -40.89 29.96 -24.46
CA ASP A 246 -41.06 30.77 -23.23
C ASP A 246 -39.90 31.76 -23.03
N GLY A 247 -38.68 31.39 -23.42
CA GLY A 247 -37.44 32.09 -23.06
C GLY A 247 -36.83 31.53 -21.77
N VAL A 248 -35.66 32.04 -21.38
CA VAL A 248 -34.95 31.52 -20.20
C VAL A 248 -35.50 32.12 -18.92
N ALA A 249 -35.52 31.32 -17.86
CA ALA A 249 -35.96 31.76 -16.53
C ALA A 249 -34.93 32.64 -15.83
N ALA A 250 -33.64 32.35 -16.05
CA ALA A 250 -32.56 33.17 -15.52
C ALA A 250 -31.34 33.20 -16.45
N ALA A 251 -30.58 34.29 -16.37
CA ALA A 251 -29.37 34.52 -17.14
C ALA A 251 -28.24 35.07 -16.24
N VAL A 252 -27.05 34.47 -16.31
CA VAL A 252 -25.84 34.95 -15.63
C VAL A 252 -24.86 35.49 -16.67
N VAL A 253 -24.58 36.79 -16.61
CA VAL A 253 -23.76 37.51 -17.58
C VAL A 253 -22.33 37.65 -17.08
N CYS A 254 -21.42 36.86 -17.66
CA CYS A 254 -20.00 36.76 -17.33
C CYS A 254 -19.09 37.53 -18.31
N THR A 255 -19.65 38.47 -19.07
CA THR A 255 -18.93 39.36 -19.99
C THR A 255 -19.17 40.82 -19.61
N ASP A 256 -18.22 41.69 -19.95
CA ASP A 256 -18.33 43.14 -19.84
C ASP A 256 -18.92 43.80 -21.10
N SER A 257 -19.28 43.04 -22.15
CA SER A 257 -19.92 43.63 -23.34
C SER A 257 -21.27 44.25 -22.99
N ILE A 258 -21.39 45.53 -23.30
CA ILE A 258 -22.60 46.33 -23.07
C ILE A 258 -23.72 45.85 -23.97
N GLU A 259 -23.41 45.54 -25.23
CA GLU A 259 -24.36 45.07 -26.24
C GLU A 259 -24.93 43.70 -25.86
N VAL A 260 -24.07 42.75 -25.46
CA VAL A 260 -24.49 41.41 -25.06
C VAL A 260 -25.31 41.47 -23.76
N THR A 261 -24.91 42.32 -22.81
CA THR A 261 -25.68 42.54 -21.57
C THR A 261 -27.07 43.10 -21.87
N ALA A 262 -27.18 44.08 -22.77
CA ALA A 262 -28.47 44.65 -23.17
C ALA A 262 -29.34 43.62 -23.90
N TRP A 263 -28.76 42.89 -24.84
CA TRP A 263 -29.43 41.84 -25.61
C TRP A 263 -29.93 40.69 -24.72
N THR A 264 -29.25 40.40 -23.60
CA THR A 264 -29.67 39.36 -22.66
C THR A 264 -31.10 39.55 -22.14
N LEU A 265 -31.63 40.78 -22.09
CA LEU A 265 -33.03 41.00 -21.71
C LEU A 265 -34.03 40.39 -22.70
N SER A 266 -33.65 40.27 -23.98
CA SER A 266 -34.56 39.78 -25.03
C SER A 266 -34.81 38.28 -24.97
N LEU A 267 -33.88 37.51 -24.38
CA LEU A 267 -33.99 36.05 -24.22
C LEU A 267 -34.67 35.61 -22.91
N LEU A 268 -34.92 36.54 -21.98
CA LEU A 268 -35.64 36.25 -20.73
C LEU A 268 -37.15 36.14 -20.95
N ARG A 269 -37.76 35.16 -20.26
CA ARG A 269 -39.22 35.03 -20.13
C ARG A 269 -39.82 36.11 -19.23
N ILE A 270 -41.15 36.15 -19.15
CA ILE A 270 -41.87 37.01 -18.18
C ILE A 270 -41.42 36.68 -16.76
N GLU A 271 -41.13 37.71 -15.97
CA GLU A 271 -40.54 37.63 -14.62
C GLU A 271 -39.12 37.03 -14.56
N GLY A 272 -38.44 36.92 -15.71
CA GLY A 272 -37.08 36.40 -15.79
C GLY A 272 -36.04 37.27 -15.05
N VAL A 273 -34.97 36.63 -14.59
CA VAL A 273 -33.90 37.26 -13.79
C VAL A 273 -32.59 37.32 -14.57
N MET A 274 -32.01 38.51 -14.68
CA MET A 274 -30.63 38.70 -15.15
C MET A 274 -29.71 39.02 -13.96
N VAL A 275 -28.61 38.29 -13.83
CA VAL A 275 -27.53 38.61 -12.88
C VAL A 275 -26.28 39.02 -13.66
N ALA A 276 -25.87 40.27 -13.49
CA ALA A 276 -24.72 40.83 -14.17
C ALA A 276 -23.46 40.81 -13.28
N LEU A 277 -22.37 40.25 -13.82
CA LEU A 277 -21.07 40.14 -13.17
C LEU A 277 -19.99 41.02 -13.82
N GLY A 278 -20.07 41.23 -15.14
CA GLY A 278 -19.11 42.03 -15.88
C GLY A 278 -19.11 43.51 -15.46
N LEU A 279 -17.93 44.13 -15.49
CA LEU A 279 -17.73 45.53 -15.12
C LEU A 279 -17.19 46.31 -16.32
N PRO A 280 -18.08 46.77 -17.24
CA PRO A 280 -17.65 47.62 -18.34
C PRO A 280 -17.08 48.95 -17.86
N SER A 281 -16.24 49.55 -18.70
CA SER A 281 -15.71 50.91 -18.48
C SER A 281 -16.77 52.00 -18.70
N GLU A 282 -17.85 51.70 -19.42
CA GLU A 282 -19.00 52.59 -19.64
C GLU A 282 -20.28 52.06 -18.99
N SER A 283 -21.31 52.91 -18.88
CA SER A 283 -22.60 52.56 -18.26
C SER A 283 -23.41 51.58 -19.12
N TRP A 284 -24.06 50.60 -18.46
CA TRP A 284 -25.04 49.73 -19.10
C TRP A 284 -26.22 50.50 -19.72
N ARG A 285 -26.74 49.96 -20.83
CA ARG A 285 -27.97 50.42 -21.48
C ARG A 285 -28.94 49.25 -21.53
N LEU A 286 -30.11 49.41 -20.92
CA LEU A 286 -31.13 48.35 -20.84
C LEU A 286 -32.42 48.81 -21.53
N ASP A 287 -33.06 47.90 -22.25
CA ASP A 287 -34.33 48.18 -22.92
C ASP A 287 -35.47 48.28 -21.89
N ALA A 288 -36.00 49.50 -21.73
CA ALA A 288 -37.07 49.79 -20.78
C ALA A 288 -38.38 49.06 -21.12
N SER A 289 -38.66 48.82 -22.41
CA SER A 289 -39.88 48.13 -22.83
C SER A 289 -39.85 46.67 -22.39
N LEU A 290 -38.72 45.98 -22.60
CA LEU A 290 -38.55 44.59 -22.15
C LEU A 290 -38.59 44.50 -20.62
N LEU A 291 -37.86 45.39 -19.95
CA LEU A 291 -37.80 45.41 -18.48
C LEU A 291 -39.18 45.60 -17.85
N VAL A 292 -39.97 46.57 -18.34
CA VAL A 292 -41.28 46.92 -17.76
C VAL A 292 -42.37 45.93 -18.17
N PHE A 293 -42.51 45.61 -19.46
CA PHE A 293 -43.62 44.79 -19.93
C PHE A 293 -43.47 43.31 -19.61
N ARG A 294 -42.24 42.81 -19.46
CA ARG A 294 -41.99 41.44 -18.98
C ARG A 294 -41.70 41.36 -17.49
N GLN A 295 -41.73 42.49 -16.76
CA GLN A 295 -41.44 42.56 -15.32
C GLN A 295 -40.10 41.89 -14.95
N LEU A 296 -39.05 42.14 -15.74
CA LEU A 296 -37.76 41.49 -15.54
C LEU A 296 -37.07 42.04 -14.30
N THR A 297 -36.23 41.21 -13.67
CA THR A 297 -35.39 41.62 -12.54
C THR A 297 -33.93 41.63 -12.94
N VAL A 298 -33.23 42.74 -12.70
CA VAL A 298 -31.78 42.85 -12.93
C VAL A 298 -31.06 42.99 -11.59
N ILE A 299 -30.10 42.10 -11.34
CA ILE A 299 -29.35 42.02 -10.09
C ILE A 299 -27.86 42.19 -10.39
N GLY A 300 -27.21 43.14 -9.72
CA GLY A 300 -25.75 43.18 -9.66
C GLY A 300 -25.21 42.17 -8.66
N SER A 301 -24.19 41.40 -9.04
CA SER A 301 -23.50 40.50 -8.11
C SER A 301 -22.01 40.71 -8.15
N TYR A 302 -21.39 40.70 -6.97
CA TYR A 302 -19.96 40.59 -6.79
C TYR A 302 -19.65 39.15 -6.36
N VAL A 303 -18.66 38.93 -5.48
CA VAL A 303 -18.34 37.60 -4.94
C VAL A 303 -19.21 37.21 -3.72
N THR A 304 -19.44 35.91 -3.53
CA THR A 304 -20.29 35.37 -2.46
C THR A 304 -19.64 35.35 -1.06
N SER A 305 -20.38 34.98 -0.01
CA SER A 305 -19.87 34.89 1.38
C SER A 305 -19.04 33.62 1.57
N ALA A 306 -18.20 33.57 2.61
CA ALA A 306 -17.51 32.35 3.01
C ALA A 306 -18.46 31.15 3.20
N GLU A 307 -19.62 31.37 3.82
CA GLU A 307 -20.65 30.32 3.99
C GLU A 307 -21.18 29.78 2.65
N SER A 308 -21.45 30.66 1.69
CA SER A 308 -21.89 30.27 0.35
C SER A 308 -20.75 29.63 -0.45
N THR A 309 -19.51 30.10 -0.30
CA THR A 309 -18.32 29.49 -0.88
C THR A 309 -18.04 28.10 -0.29
N ALA A 310 -18.36 27.85 0.98
CA ALA A 310 -18.28 26.52 1.57
C ALA A 310 -19.29 25.56 0.92
N ARG A 311 -20.55 25.99 0.72
CA ARG A 311 -21.55 25.21 -0.04
C ARG A 311 -21.14 24.97 -1.49
N MET A 312 -20.54 25.97 -2.14
CA MET A 312 -19.95 25.81 -3.47
C MET A 312 -18.88 24.72 -3.44
N MET A 313 -17.98 24.73 -2.46
CA MET A 313 -16.91 23.74 -2.36
C MET A 313 -17.43 22.32 -2.11
N GLU A 314 -18.52 22.17 -1.36
CA GLU A 314 -19.24 20.89 -1.23
C GLU A 314 -19.81 20.42 -2.57
N ALA A 315 -20.40 21.33 -3.36
CA ALA A 315 -20.90 20.99 -4.69
C ALA A 315 -19.76 20.61 -5.66
N VAL A 316 -18.63 21.31 -5.58
CA VAL A 316 -17.41 20.98 -6.35
C VAL A 316 -16.95 19.56 -6.05
N ALA A 317 -16.79 19.23 -4.77
CA ALA A 317 -16.33 17.92 -4.34
C ALA A 317 -17.32 16.80 -4.69
N ARG A 318 -18.63 17.06 -4.54
CA ARG A 318 -19.69 16.08 -4.82
C ARG A 318 -19.84 15.79 -6.31
N SER A 319 -19.82 16.83 -7.14
CA SER A 319 -20.13 16.71 -8.57
C SER A 319 -18.88 16.63 -9.46
N GLY A 320 -17.68 16.69 -8.88
CA GLY A 320 -16.42 16.60 -9.63
C GLY A 320 -16.21 17.79 -10.57
N ILE A 321 -16.63 18.99 -10.16
CA ILE A 321 -16.52 20.22 -10.97
C ILE A 321 -15.05 20.64 -11.05
N GLN A 322 -14.61 21.05 -12.24
CA GLN A 322 -13.20 21.42 -12.47
C GLN A 322 -13.08 22.78 -13.15
N SER A 323 -12.00 23.49 -12.81
CA SER A 323 -11.54 24.69 -13.49
C SER A 323 -10.59 24.32 -14.63
N GLN A 324 -10.70 25.02 -15.76
CA GLN A 324 -9.68 24.98 -16.81
C GLN A 324 -8.51 25.86 -16.41
N VAL A 325 -7.42 25.23 -15.95
CA VAL A 325 -6.25 25.91 -15.38
C VAL A 325 -5.00 25.65 -16.19
N THR A 326 -4.25 26.72 -16.47
CA THR A 326 -2.86 26.62 -16.90
C THR A 326 -1.97 26.77 -15.68
N CYS A 327 -1.20 25.74 -15.34
CA CYS A 327 -0.27 25.81 -14.21
C CYS A 327 1.10 26.37 -14.65
N VAL A 328 1.61 27.38 -13.95
CA VAL A 328 2.99 27.88 -14.14
C VAL A 328 3.78 27.82 -12.84
N PRO A 329 5.11 27.58 -12.88
CA PRO A 329 5.95 27.68 -11.68
C PRO A 329 6.02 29.12 -11.16
N PHE A 330 6.23 29.28 -9.85
CA PHE A 330 6.39 30.60 -9.22
C PHE A 330 7.48 31.48 -9.84
N ASP A 331 8.60 30.86 -10.24
CA ASP A 331 9.73 31.57 -10.87
C ASP A 331 9.34 32.20 -12.22
N GLU A 332 8.24 31.74 -12.82
CA GLU A 332 7.72 32.24 -14.08
C GLU A 332 6.64 33.31 -13.88
N SER A 333 6.36 33.71 -12.62
CA SER A 333 5.44 34.80 -12.31
C SER A 333 5.79 36.15 -12.98
N PRO A 334 7.07 36.51 -13.28
CA PRO A 334 7.35 37.71 -14.08
C PRO A 334 6.72 37.68 -15.49
N ARG A 335 6.48 36.48 -16.05
CA ARG A 335 5.90 36.28 -17.39
C ARG A 335 4.40 35.95 -17.34
N LEU A 336 3.76 36.02 -16.16
CA LEU A 336 2.38 35.61 -15.96
C LEU A 336 1.40 36.37 -16.87
N VAL A 337 1.62 37.68 -17.05
CA VAL A 337 0.79 38.55 -17.90
C VAL A 337 1.00 38.23 -19.39
N GLU A 338 2.23 37.95 -19.81
CA GLU A 338 2.54 37.56 -21.20
C GLU A 338 1.91 36.22 -21.58
N ARG A 339 1.75 35.34 -20.58
CA ARG A 339 1.19 33.99 -20.74
C ARG A 339 -0.30 33.91 -20.50
N HIS A 340 -0.94 34.96 -20.00
CA HIS A 340 -2.39 35.00 -19.83
C HIS A 340 -3.03 34.98 -21.23
N PRO A 341 -3.70 33.89 -21.64
CA PRO A 341 -4.27 33.79 -22.96
C PRO A 341 -5.31 34.89 -23.17
N VAL A 342 -5.39 35.41 -24.39
CA VAL A 342 -6.39 36.41 -24.81
C VAL A 342 -7.82 35.88 -24.68
N ALA A 343 -7.99 34.56 -24.45
CA ALA A 343 -9.27 33.85 -24.39
C ALA A 343 -9.69 33.39 -22.96
N GLY A 344 -9.47 34.20 -21.92
CA GLY A 344 -10.20 34.07 -20.64
C GLY A 344 -9.95 32.79 -19.80
N SER A 345 -8.85 32.08 -19.98
CA SER A 345 -8.50 30.90 -19.16
C SER A 345 -7.89 31.30 -17.81
N LEU A 346 -8.13 30.49 -16.76
CA LEU A 346 -7.57 30.69 -15.43
C LEU A 346 -6.10 30.22 -15.38
N CYS A 347 -5.22 30.97 -14.75
CA CYS A 347 -3.82 30.59 -14.55
C CYS A 347 -3.56 30.34 -13.05
N ALA A 348 -2.96 29.20 -12.71
CA ALA A 348 -2.58 28.86 -11.34
C ALA A 348 -1.06 28.79 -11.21
N VAL A 349 -0.49 29.52 -10.27
CA VAL A 349 0.95 29.50 -10.02
C VAL A 349 1.26 28.45 -8.94
N LYS A 350 2.01 27.39 -9.29
CA LYS A 350 2.45 26.34 -8.36
C LYS A 350 3.74 26.75 -7.65
N MET A 351 3.71 26.72 -6.32
CA MET A 351 4.86 27.07 -5.46
C MET A 351 5.82 25.89 -5.20
N SER A 352 5.49 24.67 -5.64
CA SER A 352 6.38 23.51 -5.45
C SER A 352 6.40 22.59 -6.67
N VAL A 353 7.57 22.43 -7.27
CA VAL A 353 7.91 21.25 -8.05
C VAL A 353 9.00 20.55 -7.26
N PHE A 354 8.75 19.34 -6.78
CA PHE A 354 9.69 18.50 -6.00
C PHE A 354 11.02 18.17 -6.72
N PHE A 355 11.35 18.85 -7.81
CA PHE A 355 12.52 18.62 -8.65
C PHE A 355 13.36 19.88 -8.96
N LYS A 356 13.02 21.07 -8.44
CA LYS A 356 13.73 22.32 -8.79
C LYS A 356 14.35 23.11 -7.65
N GLU A 357 13.92 22.89 -6.41
CA GLU A 357 14.51 23.57 -5.24
C GLU A 357 15.41 22.58 -4.50
N ILE A 358 16.73 22.79 -4.59
CA ILE A 358 17.73 22.03 -3.84
C ILE A 358 17.86 22.68 -2.46
N SER A 359 17.75 21.89 -1.39
CA SER A 359 17.85 22.37 -0.02
C SER A 359 19.21 23.00 0.27
N GLU A 360 19.26 24.05 1.10
CA GLU A 360 20.52 24.76 1.40
C GLU A 360 21.59 23.87 2.04
N ASN A 361 21.18 22.76 2.68
CA ASN A 361 22.05 21.81 3.35
C ASN A 361 22.23 20.50 2.56
N ASN A 362 21.87 20.47 1.28
CA ASN A 362 21.98 19.28 0.46
C ASN A 362 23.45 18.79 0.39
N PRO A 363 23.72 17.50 0.63
CA PRO A 363 25.07 16.97 0.70
C PRO A 363 25.70 16.69 -0.67
N ILE A 364 24.93 16.72 -1.76
CA ILE A 364 25.41 16.43 -3.11
C ILE A 364 26.31 17.56 -3.60
N LYS A 365 27.49 17.22 -4.09
CA LYS A 365 28.52 18.16 -4.55
C LYS A 365 28.77 17.98 -6.05
N ALA A 366 29.33 19.02 -6.66
CA ALA A 366 29.78 18.95 -8.04
C ALA A 366 30.75 17.76 -8.27
N GLY A 367 30.44 16.94 -9.28
CA GLY A 367 31.16 15.74 -9.67
C GLY A 367 30.75 14.46 -8.92
N ASP A 368 29.73 14.50 -8.06
CA ASP A 368 29.24 13.28 -7.40
C ASP A 368 28.49 12.36 -8.37
N ALA A 369 27.71 12.92 -9.31
CA ALA A 369 27.09 12.15 -10.39
C ALA A 369 28.16 11.42 -11.24
N GLU A 370 29.23 12.13 -11.62
CA GLU A 370 30.37 11.56 -12.35
C GLU A 370 31.05 10.42 -11.58
N LYS A 371 31.28 10.58 -10.27
CA LYS A 371 31.88 9.54 -9.43
C LYS A 371 31.01 8.29 -9.36
N LEU A 372 29.69 8.46 -9.20
CA LEU A 372 28.74 7.34 -9.14
C LEU A 372 28.72 6.54 -10.44
N VAL A 373 28.60 7.23 -11.58
CA VAL A 373 28.60 6.58 -12.91
C VAL A 373 29.91 5.87 -13.16
N ARG A 374 31.05 6.50 -12.86
CA ARG A 374 32.37 5.89 -13.02
C ARG A 374 32.57 4.69 -12.10
N HIS A 375 32.08 4.76 -10.87
CA HIS A 375 32.18 3.65 -9.90
C HIS A 375 31.39 2.43 -10.36
N HIS A 376 30.17 2.61 -10.86
CA HIS A 376 29.27 1.51 -11.21
C HIS A 376 29.40 1.02 -12.66
N LEU A 377 29.72 1.89 -13.61
CA LEU A 377 29.78 1.55 -15.04
C LEU A 377 31.20 1.54 -15.63
N GLY A 378 32.19 2.06 -14.90
CA GLY A 378 33.59 2.11 -15.35
C GLY A 378 33.94 3.21 -16.36
N PHE A 379 32.97 4.05 -16.74
CA PHE A 379 33.14 5.19 -17.64
C PHE A 379 32.43 6.44 -17.10
N GLY A 380 32.73 7.62 -17.65
CA GLY A 380 32.21 8.90 -17.18
C GLY A 380 31.05 9.47 -18.00
N LEU A 381 30.44 10.54 -17.47
CA LEU A 381 29.50 11.42 -18.14
C LEU A 381 30.23 12.40 -19.07
N GLN A 382 29.48 13.00 -20.00
CA GLN A 382 30.01 14.14 -20.73
C GLN A 382 30.19 15.33 -19.79
N GLN A 383 31.33 16.00 -19.88
CA GLN A 383 31.69 17.08 -18.94
C GLN A 383 30.68 18.25 -18.95
N ILE A 384 30.00 18.48 -20.08
CA ILE A 384 28.99 19.53 -20.22
C ILE A 384 27.68 19.20 -19.48
N GLU A 385 27.38 17.92 -19.27
CA GLU A 385 26.13 17.44 -18.64
C GLU A 385 26.32 17.12 -17.16
N SER A 386 27.55 16.84 -16.71
CA SER A 386 27.83 16.38 -15.34
C SER A 386 27.25 17.30 -14.27
N ARG A 387 27.29 18.63 -14.48
CA ARG A 387 26.74 19.60 -13.53
C ARG A 387 25.22 19.53 -13.44
N ASP A 388 24.54 19.41 -14.58
CA ASP A 388 23.08 19.29 -14.61
C ASP A 388 22.64 17.99 -13.92
N PHE A 389 23.41 16.90 -14.06
CA PHE A 389 23.15 15.66 -13.34
C PHE A 389 23.44 15.74 -11.83
N ASP A 390 24.39 16.56 -11.38
CA ASP A 390 24.59 16.82 -9.96
C ASP A 390 23.37 17.56 -9.36
N ASP A 391 22.84 18.57 -10.08
CA ASP A 391 21.65 19.31 -9.65
C ASP A 391 20.41 18.39 -9.60
N LEU A 392 20.24 17.52 -10.59
CA LEU A 392 19.17 16.51 -10.60
C LEU A 392 19.31 15.47 -9.48
N LEU A 393 20.54 15.03 -9.20
CA LEU A 393 20.82 14.11 -8.09
C LEU A 393 20.54 14.77 -6.73
N ALA A 394 20.88 16.04 -6.57
CA ALA A 394 20.56 16.82 -5.39
C ALA A 394 19.04 16.93 -5.17
N ALA A 395 18.28 17.21 -6.23
CA ALA A 395 16.82 17.25 -6.14
C ALA A 395 16.23 15.88 -5.72
N VAL A 396 16.75 14.78 -6.27
CA VAL A 396 16.32 13.43 -5.85
C VAL A 396 16.71 13.13 -4.40
N HIS A 397 17.85 13.60 -3.92
CA HIS A 397 18.24 13.49 -2.51
C HIS A 397 17.21 14.19 -1.60
N ASP A 398 16.79 15.41 -1.92
CA ASP A 398 15.79 16.11 -1.11
C ASP A 398 14.43 15.42 -1.14
N VAL A 399 14.05 14.78 -2.27
CA VAL A 399 12.86 13.92 -2.33
C VAL A 399 13.01 12.72 -1.41
N ALA A 400 14.17 12.07 -1.39
CA ALA A 400 14.44 10.95 -0.51
C ALA A 400 14.34 11.37 0.97
N ASP A 401 14.98 12.48 1.35
CA ASP A 401 14.91 13.04 2.71
C ASP A 401 13.48 13.42 3.10
N HIS A 402 12.72 14.02 2.18
CA HIS A 402 11.31 14.33 2.43
C HIS A 402 10.49 13.07 2.71
N VAL A 403 10.61 12.04 1.86
CA VAL A 403 9.89 10.77 2.04
C VAL A 403 10.32 10.07 3.33
N MET A 404 11.62 10.05 3.64
CA MET A 404 12.16 9.52 4.89
C MET A 404 11.65 10.28 6.13
N GLY A 405 11.30 11.56 5.98
CA GLY A 405 10.71 12.39 7.02
C GLY A 405 9.19 12.25 7.17
N LEU A 406 8.50 11.56 6.25
CA LEU A 406 7.07 11.28 6.39
C LEU A 406 6.84 10.18 7.44
N PRO A 407 5.72 10.22 8.18
CA PRO A 407 5.35 9.10 9.04
C PRO A 407 5.11 7.84 8.19
N ASP A 408 5.60 6.70 8.66
CA ASP A 408 5.37 5.43 7.98
C ASP A 408 3.91 4.95 8.15
N TYR A 409 3.46 4.05 7.26
CA TYR A 409 2.10 3.54 7.22
C TYR A 409 2.08 2.01 7.38
N GLN A 410 2.06 1.56 8.63
CA GLN A 410 1.98 0.14 8.99
C GLN A 410 0.65 -0.19 9.67
N PRO A 411 0.12 -1.43 9.52
CA PRO A 411 -1.09 -1.85 10.21
C PRO A 411 -0.92 -1.77 11.73
N ILE A 412 -1.94 -1.26 12.42
CA ILE A 412 -1.93 -1.16 13.89
C ILE A 412 -2.58 -2.44 14.46
N PRO A 413 -1.89 -3.20 15.33
CA PRO A 413 -2.43 -4.42 15.92
C PRO A 413 -3.51 -4.13 16.97
N GLU A 414 -4.50 -5.02 17.11
CA GLU A 414 -5.58 -4.91 18.11
C GLU A 414 -5.13 -5.36 19.51
N LEU A 415 -4.14 -4.68 20.10
CA LEU A 415 -3.54 -5.07 21.39
C LEU A 415 -4.53 -5.10 22.57
N LYS A 416 -5.65 -4.37 22.47
CA LYS A 416 -6.73 -4.41 23.48
C LYS A 416 -7.55 -5.70 23.41
N ARG A 417 -7.81 -6.19 22.20
CA ARG A 417 -8.57 -7.43 21.97
C ARG A 417 -7.68 -8.65 22.29
N TYR A 418 -6.42 -8.57 21.89
CA TYR A 418 -5.44 -9.64 22.05
C TYR A 418 -4.24 -9.15 22.87
N PRO A 419 -4.35 -9.04 24.21
CA PRO A 419 -3.24 -8.58 25.04
C PRO A 419 -2.10 -9.61 25.04
N ARG A 420 -0.87 -9.12 24.89
CA ARG A 420 0.35 -9.94 25.05
C ARG A 420 0.66 -10.04 26.54
N GLN A 421 0.84 -11.25 27.02
CA GLN A 421 1.10 -11.54 28.43
C GLN A 421 2.44 -12.26 28.56
N ASP A 422 3.18 -11.90 29.61
CA ASP A 422 4.39 -12.61 30.04
C ASP A 422 5.42 -12.82 28.93
N ILE A 423 5.77 -11.76 28.20
CA ILE A 423 6.82 -11.82 27.17
C ILE A 423 8.18 -11.94 27.84
N HIS A 424 8.85 -13.07 27.68
CA HIS A 424 10.20 -13.28 28.21
C HIS A 424 11.03 -14.22 27.34
N ARG A 425 12.35 -14.16 27.56
CA ARG A 425 13.29 -15.17 27.05
C ARG A 425 13.15 -16.43 27.88
N PRO A 426 13.01 -17.63 27.26
CA PRO A 426 12.82 -18.87 28.01
C PRO A 426 13.99 -19.10 28.96
N THR A 427 13.66 -19.49 30.19
CA THR A 427 14.64 -19.98 31.17
C THR A 427 15.23 -21.32 30.72
N ALA A 428 16.29 -21.79 31.40
CA ALA A 428 16.90 -23.08 31.10
C ALA A 428 15.90 -24.25 31.23
N ASP A 429 14.94 -24.16 32.15
CA ASP A 429 13.93 -25.20 32.38
C ASP A 429 12.77 -25.15 31.38
N GLU A 430 12.53 -23.98 30.76
CA GLU A 430 11.51 -23.81 29.71
C GLU A 430 12.04 -24.19 28.31
N GLN A 431 13.36 -24.22 28.14
CA GLN A 431 13.97 -24.73 26.91
C GLN A 431 13.83 -26.24 26.83
N VAL A 432 13.53 -26.71 25.62
CA VAL A 432 13.37 -28.12 25.29
C VAL A 432 14.12 -28.43 24.01
N PHE A 433 14.57 -29.67 23.87
CA PHE A 433 15.32 -30.14 22.69
C PHE A 433 16.47 -29.20 22.31
N GLY A 434 17.31 -28.85 23.28
CA GLY A 434 18.32 -27.80 23.11
C GLY A 434 17.70 -26.41 23.26
N ASN A 435 17.35 -25.76 22.15
CA ASN A 435 16.89 -24.37 22.13
C ASN A 435 15.66 -24.18 21.22
N ALA A 436 14.59 -24.95 21.43
CA ALA A 436 13.42 -24.87 20.55
C ALA A 436 12.67 -23.51 20.61
N TRP A 437 12.67 -22.84 21.77
CA TRP A 437 11.95 -21.57 21.97
C TRP A 437 12.86 -20.35 21.77
N ALA A 438 12.39 -19.37 21.00
CA ALA A 438 12.99 -18.04 20.94
C ALA A 438 12.40 -17.14 22.01
N HIS A 439 11.07 -17.05 22.10
CA HIS A 439 10.40 -16.33 23.19
C HIS A 439 9.19 -17.12 23.67
N LYS A 440 8.89 -16.98 24.95
CA LYS A 440 7.65 -17.46 25.57
C LYS A 440 6.79 -16.25 25.91
N PHE A 441 5.49 -16.41 25.67
CA PHE A 441 4.44 -15.45 25.97
C PHE A 441 3.08 -16.14 25.82
N LEU A 442 2.01 -15.43 26.15
CA LEU A 442 0.66 -15.85 25.85
C LEU A 442 -0.13 -14.71 25.20
N ILE A 443 -0.72 -14.99 24.04
CA ILE A 443 -1.78 -14.19 23.45
C ILE A 443 -2.98 -15.12 23.29
N ARG A 444 -4.06 -14.82 24.01
CA ARG A 444 -5.28 -15.64 23.95
C ARG A 444 -6.10 -15.30 22.71
N GLY A 445 -6.51 -16.32 21.97
CA GLY A 445 -7.38 -16.16 20.80
C GLY A 445 -8.84 -15.86 21.18
N ASP A 446 -9.68 -15.71 20.17
CA ASP A 446 -11.12 -15.54 20.33
C ASP A 446 -11.75 -16.74 21.06
N THR A 447 -12.55 -16.45 22.08
CA THR A 447 -13.16 -17.47 22.95
C THR A 447 -14.55 -17.93 22.47
N SER A 448 -15.03 -17.44 21.33
CA SER A 448 -16.33 -17.81 20.74
C SER A 448 -16.44 -19.32 20.52
N ASP A 449 -17.61 -19.91 20.79
CA ASP A 449 -17.78 -21.37 20.75
C ASP A 449 -17.61 -22.00 19.36
N ASN A 450 -17.78 -21.20 18.30
CA ASN A 450 -17.62 -21.66 16.91
C ASN A 450 -16.20 -21.43 16.35
N ALA A 451 -15.25 -20.93 17.15
CA ALA A 451 -13.90 -20.65 16.70
C ALA A 451 -13.13 -21.97 16.44
N PRO A 452 -12.65 -22.24 15.21
CA PRO A 452 -12.17 -23.57 14.81
C PRO A 452 -10.85 -24.01 15.47
N LEU A 453 -10.05 -23.07 15.97
CA LEU A 453 -8.80 -23.31 16.68
C LEU A 453 -8.92 -23.09 18.20
N LYS A 454 -10.15 -22.92 18.74
CA LYS A 454 -10.37 -22.74 20.18
C LYS A 454 -9.70 -23.84 21.00
N GLY A 455 -8.82 -23.43 21.92
CA GLY A 455 -8.08 -24.33 22.81
C GLY A 455 -6.86 -25.01 22.19
N LYS A 456 -6.49 -24.65 20.95
CA LYS A 456 -5.26 -25.10 20.30
C LYS A 456 -4.13 -24.11 20.60
N SER A 457 -2.98 -24.66 20.97
CA SER A 457 -1.74 -23.92 21.18
C SER A 457 -0.95 -23.80 19.88
N VAL A 458 -0.54 -22.58 19.54
CA VAL A 458 0.22 -22.27 18.33
C VAL A 458 1.53 -21.58 18.71
N CYS A 459 2.63 -22.00 18.10
CA CYS A 459 3.86 -21.20 18.09
C CYS A 459 4.15 -20.65 16.68
N LEU A 460 4.84 -19.53 16.63
CA LEU A 460 5.19 -18.87 15.38
C LEU A 460 6.69 -18.95 15.18
N LYS A 461 7.17 -19.19 13.96
CA LYS A 461 8.59 -19.04 13.67
C LYS A 461 9.03 -17.60 13.96
N ASP A 462 10.23 -17.42 14.53
CA ASP A 462 10.79 -16.11 14.94
C ASP A 462 11.05 -15.12 13.78
N CYS A 463 10.60 -15.43 12.56
CA CYS A 463 10.62 -14.53 11.41
C CYS A 463 9.24 -13.95 11.04
N ILE A 464 8.21 -14.29 11.80
CA ILE A 464 6.81 -13.84 11.62
C ILE A 464 6.55 -12.73 12.61
N ALA A 465 6.32 -11.49 12.16
CA ALA A 465 6.16 -10.34 13.06
C ALA A 465 5.01 -10.55 14.05
N VAL A 466 5.31 -10.36 15.34
CA VAL A 466 4.34 -10.31 16.43
C VAL A 466 4.59 -9.02 17.19
N ALA A 467 3.58 -8.16 17.24
CA ALA A 467 3.72 -6.87 17.89
C ALA A 467 4.14 -7.01 19.35
N ASP A 468 5.06 -6.13 19.79
CA ASP A 468 5.67 -6.06 21.13
C ASP A 468 6.57 -7.25 21.52
N VAL A 469 6.76 -8.25 20.66
CA VAL A 469 7.62 -9.42 20.94
C VAL A 469 8.98 -9.26 20.23
N PRO A 470 10.12 -9.26 20.94
CA PRO A 470 11.43 -9.21 20.30
C PRO A 470 11.68 -10.40 19.37
N GLN A 471 12.43 -10.20 18.27
CA GLN A 471 12.72 -11.21 17.26
C GLN A 471 14.20 -11.19 16.86
N PHE A 472 14.83 -12.35 16.84
CA PHE A 472 16.27 -12.52 16.56
C PHE A 472 16.57 -12.96 15.13
N TYR A 473 15.62 -13.61 14.46
CA TYR A 473 15.84 -14.20 13.13
C TYR A 473 17.00 -15.21 13.10
N GLY A 474 17.15 -15.97 14.19
CA GLY A 474 18.24 -16.94 14.32
C GLY A 474 19.64 -16.33 14.36
N SER A 475 19.77 -15.02 14.62
CA SER A 475 21.03 -14.28 14.51
C SER A 475 21.32 -13.41 15.73
N ASP A 476 22.60 -13.14 15.96
CA ASP A 476 23.13 -12.16 16.92
C ASP A 476 23.96 -11.07 16.22
N ALA A 477 23.93 -11.05 14.87
CA ALA A 477 24.56 -10.03 14.06
C ALA A 477 24.00 -8.64 14.35
N PHE A 478 22.71 -8.58 14.70
CA PHE A 478 21.98 -7.37 15.07
C PHE A 478 21.27 -7.57 16.41
N PRO A 479 20.96 -6.49 17.15
CA PRO A 479 20.03 -6.56 18.27
C PRO A 479 18.68 -7.12 17.83
N ALA A 480 17.94 -7.72 18.76
CA ALA A 480 16.58 -8.16 18.47
C ALA A 480 15.72 -6.96 18.07
N TRP A 481 14.98 -7.11 16.97
CA TRP A 481 13.98 -6.13 16.54
C TRP A 481 12.65 -6.45 17.22
N THR A 482 11.94 -5.44 17.71
CA THR A 482 10.60 -5.61 18.27
C THR A 482 9.60 -4.98 17.30
N PRO A 483 8.76 -5.78 16.61
CA PRO A 483 7.79 -5.26 15.66
C PRO A 483 6.72 -4.39 16.32
N MET A 484 6.27 -3.34 15.64
CA MET A 484 5.05 -2.60 16.03
C MET A 484 3.76 -3.19 15.46
N THR A 485 3.86 -4.11 14.49
CA THR A 485 2.71 -4.71 13.80
C THR A 485 2.70 -6.23 13.90
N ASP A 486 1.50 -6.81 13.80
CA ASP A 486 1.33 -8.25 13.62
C ASP A 486 1.36 -8.61 12.15
N ALA A 487 1.96 -9.75 11.82
CA ALA A 487 1.69 -10.38 10.54
C ALA A 487 0.20 -10.73 10.42
N VAL A 488 -0.36 -10.61 9.22
CA VAL A 488 -1.81 -10.82 8.99
C VAL A 488 -2.25 -12.22 9.46
N ILE A 489 -1.39 -13.23 9.27
CA ILE A 489 -1.65 -14.60 9.73
C ILE A 489 -1.76 -14.71 11.26
N VAL A 490 -1.09 -13.84 12.03
CA VAL A 490 -1.19 -13.81 13.50
C VAL A 490 -2.59 -13.41 13.92
N THR A 491 -3.10 -12.30 13.37
CA THR A 491 -4.46 -11.83 13.61
C THR A 491 -5.49 -12.90 13.21
N ARG A 492 -5.31 -13.53 12.05
CA ARG A 492 -6.22 -14.59 11.58
C ARG A 492 -6.25 -15.82 12.49
N LEU A 493 -5.10 -16.25 13.01
CA LEU A 493 -5.03 -17.37 13.96
C LEU A 493 -5.73 -17.03 15.27
N LEU A 494 -5.54 -15.82 15.78
CA LEU A 494 -6.20 -15.32 16.98
C LEU A 494 -7.72 -15.22 16.79
N ASP A 495 -8.18 -14.67 15.66
CA ASP A 495 -9.61 -14.61 15.30
C ASP A 495 -10.23 -16.02 15.16
N ALA A 496 -9.44 -17.00 14.69
CA ALA A 496 -9.84 -18.39 14.63
C ALA A 496 -9.82 -19.11 16.00
N GLY A 497 -9.38 -18.45 17.07
CA GLY A 497 -9.41 -18.93 18.45
C GLY A 497 -8.13 -19.60 18.95
N ALA A 498 -7.03 -19.51 18.20
CA ALA A 498 -5.75 -20.10 18.62
C ALA A 498 -5.09 -19.30 19.75
N ASP A 499 -4.54 -20.01 20.74
CA ASP A 499 -3.68 -19.41 21.76
C ASP A 499 -2.23 -19.42 21.26
N ILE A 500 -1.64 -18.23 21.06
CA ILE A 500 -0.25 -18.11 20.63
C ILE A 500 0.66 -18.10 21.86
N VAL A 501 1.51 -19.13 21.97
CA VAL A 501 2.25 -19.46 23.21
C VAL A 501 3.76 -19.19 23.17
N GLY A 502 4.23 -18.55 22.09
CA GLY A 502 5.63 -18.19 21.92
C GLY A 502 6.09 -18.10 20.46
N THR A 503 7.31 -17.60 20.26
CA THR A 503 8.05 -17.77 19.00
C THR A 503 9.06 -18.90 19.12
N SER A 504 9.18 -19.71 18.07
CA SER A 504 10.11 -20.83 17.97
C SER A 504 11.38 -20.43 17.22
N VAL A 505 12.51 -21.03 17.61
CA VAL A 505 13.80 -20.76 16.98
C VAL A 505 13.75 -21.08 15.48
N CYS A 506 14.39 -20.19 14.71
CA CYS A 506 14.72 -20.43 13.32
C CYS A 506 16.23 -20.36 13.08
N GLU A 507 16.65 -20.87 11.93
CA GLU A 507 18.03 -20.81 11.47
C GLU A 507 18.46 -19.37 11.15
N ASN A 508 19.77 -19.12 11.07
CA ASN A 508 20.34 -17.78 10.84
C ASN A 508 19.79 -17.16 9.55
N PHE A 509 18.99 -16.09 9.66
CA PHE A 509 18.27 -15.45 8.55
C PHE A 509 17.44 -16.44 7.71
N CYS A 510 16.96 -17.53 8.32
CA CYS A 510 16.27 -18.63 7.65
C CYS A 510 17.09 -19.33 6.53
N ASN A 511 18.40 -19.08 6.44
CA ASN A 511 19.26 -19.53 5.35
C ASN A 511 19.95 -20.88 5.63
N SER A 512 19.22 -21.84 6.21
CA SER A 512 19.75 -23.20 6.42
C SER A 512 18.61 -24.20 6.58
N THR A 513 18.87 -25.45 6.16
CA THR A 513 18.02 -26.62 6.43
C THR A 513 18.55 -27.51 7.54
N SER A 514 19.64 -27.10 8.20
CA SER A 514 20.07 -27.69 9.47
C SER A 514 19.34 -27.07 10.65
N SER A 515 19.76 -27.42 11.87
CA SER A 515 19.18 -26.94 13.13
C SER A 515 20.25 -26.53 14.15
N PHE A 516 21.45 -26.17 13.68
CA PHE A 516 22.59 -25.75 14.51
C PHE A 516 23.15 -24.39 14.08
N THR A 517 22.47 -23.67 13.18
CA THR A 517 22.98 -22.41 12.64
C THR A 517 22.45 -21.19 13.38
N SER A 518 21.37 -21.34 14.16
CA SER A 518 20.84 -20.27 15.00
C SER A 518 21.85 -19.81 16.04
N ALA A 519 22.02 -18.49 16.17
CA ALA A 519 22.85 -17.91 17.23
C ALA A 519 22.26 -18.15 18.64
N GLN A 520 20.96 -18.44 18.72
CA GLN A 520 20.28 -18.75 19.98
C GLN A 520 20.55 -20.19 20.44
N GLY A 521 21.18 -21.02 19.61
CA GLY A 521 21.64 -22.37 19.97
C GLY A 521 21.08 -23.46 19.07
N THR A 522 21.62 -24.66 19.24
CA THR A 522 21.21 -25.85 18.50
C THR A 522 19.83 -26.34 18.95
N VAL A 523 19.01 -26.76 17.99
CA VAL A 523 17.75 -27.48 18.19
C VAL A 523 17.96 -28.96 17.89
N GLU A 524 17.73 -29.80 18.89
CA GLU A 524 17.96 -31.24 18.83
C GLU A 524 16.76 -31.98 18.23
N ASN A 525 17.02 -33.02 17.43
CA ASN A 525 15.95 -33.86 16.92
C ASN A 525 15.26 -34.63 18.07
N PRO A 526 13.90 -34.66 18.13
CA PRO A 526 13.18 -35.33 19.22
C PRO A 526 13.38 -36.84 19.25
N HIS A 527 13.79 -37.46 18.14
CA HIS A 527 14.08 -38.90 18.07
C HIS A 527 15.49 -39.25 18.53
N ARG A 528 16.45 -38.31 18.43
CA ARG A 528 17.83 -38.53 18.84
C ARG A 528 18.62 -37.23 19.02
N THR A 529 19.13 -36.98 20.22
CA THR A 529 20.09 -35.91 20.49
C THR A 529 21.38 -36.09 19.67
N GLY A 530 21.95 -34.98 19.20
CA GLY A 530 23.12 -34.94 18.32
C GLY A 530 22.77 -34.99 16.83
N TYR A 531 21.48 -35.12 16.49
CA TYR A 531 20.96 -35.13 15.12
C TYR A 531 20.10 -33.90 14.85
N SER A 532 20.09 -33.47 13.60
CA SER A 532 19.39 -32.28 13.15
C SER A 532 17.87 -32.46 13.19
N ALA A 533 17.16 -31.50 13.76
CA ALA A 533 15.71 -31.35 13.60
C ALA A 533 15.29 -30.92 12.18
N GLY A 534 16.26 -30.56 11.33
CA GLY A 534 15.99 -29.86 10.07
C GLY A 534 15.66 -28.39 10.29
N GLY A 535 15.54 -27.63 9.20
CA GLY A 535 15.26 -26.19 9.28
C GLY A 535 14.70 -25.62 7.97
N SER A 536 14.36 -24.34 7.92
CA SER A 536 14.65 -23.33 8.96
C SER A 536 13.59 -23.18 10.05
N THR A 537 12.47 -23.91 10.02
CA THR A 537 11.47 -23.95 11.10
C THR A 537 11.81 -25.04 12.12
N SER A 538 13.06 -25.02 12.61
CA SER A 538 13.64 -26.09 13.45
C SER A 538 12.93 -26.21 14.80
N GLY A 539 12.81 -25.10 15.54
CA GLY A 539 12.14 -25.08 16.85
C GLY A 539 10.67 -25.50 16.76
N GLY A 540 9.92 -24.96 15.79
CA GLY A 540 8.50 -25.26 15.62
C GLY A 540 8.24 -26.74 15.34
N ALA A 541 9.06 -27.36 14.50
CA ALA A 541 8.92 -28.78 14.16
C ALA A 541 9.11 -29.70 15.37
N VAL A 542 10.10 -29.44 16.23
CA VAL A 542 10.33 -30.29 17.41
C VAL A 542 9.24 -30.11 18.46
N LEU A 543 8.72 -28.89 18.63
CA LEU A 543 7.62 -28.60 19.55
C LEU A 543 6.34 -29.34 19.13
N VAL A 544 6.05 -29.36 17.83
CA VAL A 544 4.91 -30.10 17.27
C VAL A 544 5.13 -31.61 17.37
N ALA A 545 6.27 -32.11 16.90
CA ALA A 545 6.57 -33.54 16.87
C ALA A 545 6.59 -34.19 18.27
N SER A 546 6.93 -33.41 19.30
CA SER A 546 6.89 -33.83 20.71
C SER A 546 5.54 -33.62 21.41
N GLY A 547 4.58 -32.93 20.77
CA GLY A 547 3.26 -32.65 21.34
C GLY A 547 3.21 -31.54 22.39
N LEU A 548 4.25 -30.71 22.44
CA LEU A 548 4.30 -29.54 23.33
C LEU A 548 3.46 -28.37 22.81
N VAL A 549 3.21 -28.32 21.50
CA VAL A 549 2.24 -27.42 20.86
C VAL A 549 1.40 -28.18 19.83
N ASP A 550 0.17 -27.72 19.58
CA ASP A 550 -0.71 -28.34 18.59
C ASP A 550 -0.28 -28.00 17.15
N CYS A 551 0.21 -26.78 16.93
CA CYS A 551 0.64 -26.30 15.62
C CYS A 551 1.82 -25.33 15.73
N ALA A 552 2.68 -25.36 14.72
CA ALA A 552 3.68 -24.33 14.48
C ALA A 552 3.46 -23.70 13.10
N ILE A 553 3.50 -22.38 13.00
CA ILE A 553 3.50 -21.70 11.71
C ILE A 553 4.93 -21.41 11.28
N GLY A 554 5.30 -21.97 10.15
CA GLY A 554 6.63 -21.86 9.57
C GLY A 554 6.66 -20.99 8.31
N SER A 555 7.88 -20.86 7.81
CA SER A 555 8.18 -20.24 6.52
C SER A 555 8.97 -21.25 5.69
N ASP A 556 8.70 -21.35 4.39
CA ASP A 556 9.28 -22.31 3.46
C ASP A 556 9.78 -21.61 2.18
N GLN A 557 11.09 -21.39 2.11
CA GLN A 557 11.77 -20.82 0.94
C GLN A 557 12.42 -21.86 0.02
N GLY A 558 12.86 -22.99 0.58
CA GLY A 558 13.46 -24.09 -0.18
C GLY A 558 13.11 -25.47 0.37
N GLY A 559 12.16 -25.55 1.31
CA GLY A 559 11.83 -26.73 2.10
C GLY A 559 11.70 -26.46 3.60
N SER A 560 11.70 -25.20 4.06
CA SER A 560 11.85 -24.87 5.48
C SER A 560 10.66 -25.20 6.40
N ILE A 561 9.54 -25.69 5.84
CA ILE A 561 8.45 -26.36 6.58
C ILE A 561 8.57 -27.88 6.40
N ARG A 562 8.80 -28.33 5.17
CA ARG A 562 8.73 -29.76 4.79
C ARG A 562 9.94 -30.57 5.23
N VAL A 563 11.16 -30.01 5.14
CA VAL A 563 12.40 -30.64 5.61
C VAL A 563 12.33 -30.93 7.12
N PRO A 564 12.09 -29.94 8.00
CA PRO A 564 12.03 -30.25 9.42
C PRO A 564 10.84 -31.15 9.80
N ALA A 565 9.72 -31.09 9.08
CA ALA A 565 8.63 -32.04 9.25
C ALA A 565 9.03 -33.49 8.93
N SER A 566 9.71 -33.71 7.80
CA SER A 566 10.28 -35.01 7.40
C SER A 566 11.24 -35.54 8.47
N LEU A 567 12.18 -34.69 8.93
CA LEU A 567 13.23 -35.10 9.85
C LEU A 567 12.75 -35.31 11.29
N CYS A 568 11.70 -34.60 11.72
CA CYS A 568 11.11 -34.75 13.05
C CYS A 568 9.94 -35.74 13.09
N GLY A 569 9.45 -36.20 11.95
CA GLY A 569 8.33 -37.15 11.87
C GLY A 569 6.97 -36.53 12.19
N CYS A 570 6.69 -35.34 11.65
CA CYS A 570 5.38 -34.68 11.74
C CYS A 570 4.89 -34.25 10.35
N VAL A 571 3.69 -33.65 10.27
CA VAL A 571 3.13 -33.13 9.01
C VAL A 571 3.64 -31.71 8.78
N GLY A 572 4.04 -31.40 7.55
CA GLY A 572 4.44 -30.06 7.14
C GLY A 572 3.86 -29.69 5.79
N LEU A 573 3.03 -28.64 5.74
CA LEU A 573 2.34 -28.21 4.53
C LEU A 573 2.93 -26.88 4.01
N LYS A 574 3.46 -26.90 2.79
CA LYS A 574 3.72 -25.69 2.01
C LYS A 574 2.56 -25.48 1.03
N PRO A 575 1.70 -24.48 1.23
CA PRO A 575 0.58 -24.20 0.33
C PRO A 575 1.03 -23.72 -1.05
N THR A 576 0.10 -23.51 -1.98
CA THR A 576 0.37 -22.83 -3.25
C THR A 576 0.92 -21.43 -2.99
N HIS A 577 1.87 -20.98 -3.81
CA HIS A 577 2.40 -19.61 -3.74
C HIS A 577 1.25 -18.60 -3.78
N GLY A 578 1.24 -17.67 -2.84
CA GLY A 578 0.21 -16.65 -2.73
C GLY A 578 -1.12 -17.11 -2.09
N LEU A 579 -1.32 -18.39 -1.75
CA LEU A 579 -2.55 -18.82 -1.07
C LEU A 579 -2.64 -18.23 0.36
N VAL A 580 -1.53 -18.26 1.09
CA VAL A 580 -1.38 -17.60 2.40
C VAL A 580 -0.58 -16.30 2.18
N PRO A 581 -1.07 -15.14 2.66
CA PRO A 581 -0.36 -13.87 2.49
C PRO A 581 0.95 -13.83 3.27
N TRP A 582 1.95 -13.15 2.71
CA TRP A 582 3.26 -12.95 3.34
C TRP A 582 3.37 -11.65 4.15
N THR A 583 2.28 -10.90 4.27
CA THR A 583 2.25 -9.62 4.99
C THR A 583 2.70 -9.76 6.44
N GLY A 584 3.79 -9.08 6.80
CA GLY A 584 4.40 -9.10 8.13
C GLY A 584 5.39 -10.24 8.37
N LEU A 585 5.76 -11.01 7.34
CA LEU A 585 6.87 -11.96 7.42
C LEU A 585 8.10 -11.37 6.73
N THR A 586 9.30 -11.60 7.28
CA THR A 586 10.53 -11.14 6.61
C THR A 586 10.76 -11.94 5.34
N SER A 587 10.92 -11.23 4.23
CA SER A 587 11.07 -11.82 2.90
C SER A 587 12.51 -12.25 2.63
N GLY A 588 12.66 -13.48 2.13
CA GLY A 588 13.90 -13.97 1.53
C GLY A 588 13.95 -13.58 0.05
N ASP A 589 12.93 -14.00 -0.70
CA ASP A 589 12.58 -13.53 -2.03
C ASP A 589 11.08 -13.74 -2.25
N ALA A 590 10.42 -12.74 -2.83
CA ALA A 590 9.01 -12.80 -3.14
C ALA A 590 8.59 -13.99 -4.01
N VAL A 591 9.50 -14.51 -4.84
CA VAL A 591 9.26 -15.67 -5.73
C VAL A 591 9.03 -16.95 -4.95
N ASP A 592 9.75 -17.15 -3.84
CA ASP A 592 9.84 -18.44 -3.17
C ASP A 592 9.41 -18.39 -1.69
N ASP A 593 8.88 -17.27 -1.21
CA ASP A 593 8.33 -17.10 0.13
C ASP A 593 6.94 -17.77 0.29
N HIS A 594 6.84 -18.83 1.12
CA HIS A 594 5.58 -19.53 1.45
C HIS A 594 5.40 -19.69 2.96
N ALA A 595 4.23 -19.34 3.50
CA ALA A 595 3.87 -19.57 4.91
C ALA A 595 2.95 -20.79 5.02
N GLY A 596 3.10 -21.59 6.07
CA GLY A 596 2.29 -22.79 6.23
C GLY A 596 2.46 -23.51 7.56
N PRO A 597 1.57 -24.46 7.89
CA PRO A 597 1.54 -25.12 9.18
C PRO A 597 2.44 -26.37 9.24
N LEU A 598 3.02 -26.61 10.41
CA LEU A 598 3.50 -27.91 10.87
C LEU A 598 2.56 -28.39 11.98
N THR A 599 2.12 -29.65 11.92
CA THR A 599 1.16 -30.23 12.86
C THR A 599 1.41 -31.72 13.06
N GLN A 600 0.74 -32.33 14.05
CA GLN A 600 0.79 -33.79 14.22
C GLN A 600 -0.16 -34.54 13.29
N SER A 601 -1.19 -33.85 12.77
CA SER A 601 -2.19 -34.47 11.91
C SER A 601 -2.47 -33.66 10.64
N VAL A 602 -2.76 -34.36 9.54
CA VAL A 602 -3.16 -33.70 8.27
C VAL A 602 -4.43 -32.87 8.45
N TYR A 603 -5.31 -33.32 9.33
CA TYR A 603 -6.53 -32.60 9.66
C TYR A 603 -6.24 -31.25 10.34
N ASP A 604 -5.38 -31.20 11.36
CA ASP A 604 -4.99 -29.95 12.01
C ASP A 604 -4.26 -29.01 11.02
N ALA A 605 -3.45 -29.54 10.11
CA ALA A 605 -2.83 -28.74 9.04
C ALA A 605 -3.89 -28.05 8.16
N ALA A 606 -4.98 -28.74 7.81
CA ALA A 606 -6.08 -28.18 7.04
C ALA A 606 -6.85 -27.10 7.81
N VAL A 607 -7.12 -27.31 9.11
CA VAL A 607 -7.78 -26.30 9.96
C VAL A 607 -6.92 -25.03 10.08
N CYS A 608 -5.60 -25.19 10.28
CA CYS A 608 -4.68 -24.05 10.34
C CYS A 608 -4.60 -23.33 8.98
N LEU A 609 -4.60 -24.07 7.87
CA LEU A 609 -4.60 -23.47 6.54
C LEU A 609 -5.90 -22.67 6.28
N ASP A 610 -7.07 -23.18 6.68
CA ASP A 610 -8.33 -22.45 6.56
C ASP A 610 -8.32 -21.11 7.30
N ALA A 611 -7.70 -21.07 8.49
CA ALA A 611 -7.54 -19.82 9.24
C ALA A 611 -6.63 -18.84 8.50
N MET A 612 -5.52 -19.30 7.90
CA MET A 612 -4.50 -18.43 7.33
C MET A 612 -4.73 -18.00 5.88
N ALA A 613 -5.41 -18.82 5.06
CA ALA A 613 -5.51 -18.63 3.61
C ALA A 613 -6.43 -17.47 3.20
N GLY A 614 -6.14 -16.86 2.05
CA GLY A 614 -6.97 -15.84 1.40
C GLY A 614 -6.27 -14.49 1.25
N TYR A 615 -6.64 -13.72 0.21
CA TYR A 615 -6.07 -12.40 -0.05
C TYR A 615 -6.35 -11.46 1.13
N ASP A 616 -5.39 -10.61 1.48
CA ASP A 616 -5.47 -9.68 2.62
C ASP A 616 -5.64 -8.22 2.20
N GLY A 617 -5.67 -7.93 0.90
CA GLY A 617 -5.70 -6.56 0.39
C GLY A 617 -4.33 -5.86 0.38
N ILE A 618 -3.25 -6.53 0.80
CA ILE A 618 -1.92 -5.94 0.99
C ILE A 618 -0.86 -6.70 0.18
N ASP A 619 -0.78 -8.03 0.27
CA ASP A 619 0.22 -8.82 -0.42
C ASP A 619 -0.19 -9.15 -1.86
N ASP A 620 0.42 -8.40 -2.76
CA ASP A 620 0.57 -8.59 -4.19
C ASP A 620 0.83 -10.06 -4.64
N ARG A 621 1.48 -10.93 -3.83
CA ARG A 621 1.62 -12.39 -4.11
C ARG A 621 0.26 -13.10 -4.10
N SER A 622 -0.67 -12.62 -3.28
CA SER A 622 -1.94 -13.28 -2.97
C SER A 622 -3.12 -12.80 -3.79
N LEU A 623 -2.89 -12.01 -4.86
CA LEU A 623 -3.95 -11.51 -5.74
C LEU A 623 -4.81 -12.61 -6.37
N GLY A 624 -4.26 -13.82 -6.53
CA GLY A 624 -4.97 -14.98 -7.06
C GLY A 624 -5.68 -15.84 -6.00
N ALA A 625 -5.56 -15.51 -4.72
CA ALA A 625 -6.22 -16.23 -3.64
C ALA A 625 -7.70 -15.84 -3.54
N GLY A 626 -8.52 -16.71 -2.93
CA GLY A 626 -9.90 -16.38 -2.61
C GLY A 626 -10.00 -15.43 -1.42
N GLU A 627 -11.22 -15.07 -1.04
CA GLU A 627 -11.45 -14.32 0.20
C GLU A 627 -11.09 -15.17 1.43
N PRO A 628 -10.63 -14.57 2.53
CA PRO A 628 -10.37 -15.28 3.77
C PRO A 628 -11.58 -16.11 4.23
N GLY A 629 -11.34 -17.35 4.65
CA GLY A 629 -12.40 -18.29 5.09
C GLY A 629 -13.20 -18.97 3.97
N SER A 630 -12.93 -18.70 2.69
CA SER A 630 -13.69 -19.29 1.56
C SER A 630 -13.24 -20.69 1.11
N HIS A 631 -12.12 -21.19 1.64
CA HIS A 631 -11.44 -22.36 1.06
C HIS A 631 -11.97 -23.71 1.56
N LEU A 632 -12.37 -23.83 2.82
CA LEU A 632 -13.01 -25.01 3.42
C LEU A 632 -12.19 -26.30 3.26
N PHE A 633 -10.89 -26.25 3.56
CA PHE A 633 -9.98 -27.39 3.50
C PHE A 633 -10.32 -28.46 4.55
N ALA A 634 -10.55 -28.05 5.79
CA ALA A 634 -10.85 -28.98 6.89
C ALA A 634 -12.21 -29.66 6.71
N GLU A 635 -13.22 -28.93 6.24
CA GLU A 635 -14.54 -29.50 5.91
C GLU A 635 -14.43 -30.53 4.79
N SER A 636 -13.68 -30.20 3.72
CA SER A 636 -13.41 -31.13 2.62
C SER A 636 -12.76 -32.44 3.08
N LEU A 637 -11.98 -32.43 4.17
CA LEU A 637 -11.41 -33.65 4.75
C LEU A 637 -12.41 -34.44 5.58
N ARG A 638 -13.27 -33.78 6.38
CA ARG A 638 -14.31 -34.47 7.17
C ARG A 638 -15.26 -35.27 6.29
N GLU A 639 -15.57 -34.76 5.11
CA GLU A 639 -16.45 -35.42 4.13
C GLU A 639 -15.71 -36.45 3.26
N SER A 640 -14.38 -36.45 3.29
CA SER A 640 -13.58 -37.31 2.42
C SER A 640 -13.54 -38.76 2.92
N SER A 641 -13.64 -39.68 1.98
CA SER A 641 -13.38 -41.10 2.23
C SER A 641 -11.88 -41.40 2.15
N THR A 642 -11.40 -42.34 2.97
CA THR A 642 -10.07 -42.96 2.83
C THR A 642 -9.94 -43.79 1.55
N ASN A 643 -11.05 -44.07 0.87
CA ASN A 643 -11.05 -44.67 -0.45
C ASN A 643 -10.60 -43.66 -1.52
N LEU A 644 -9.51 -43.99 -2.19
CA LEU A 644 -8.86 -43.23 -3.26
C LEU A 644 -9.15 -43.82 -4.65
N THR A 645 -10.19 -44.64 -4.82
CA THR A 645 -10.63 -45.15 -6.12
C THR A 645 -10.81 -44.00 -7.11
N GLY A 646 -10.11 -44.09 -8.25
CA GLY A 646 -10.12 -43.08 -9.30
C GLY A 646 -9.02 -42.02 -9.19
N ILE A 647 -8.33 -41.91 -8.04
CA ILE A 647 -7.16 -41.04 -7.88
C ILE A 647 -5.94 -41.68 -8.53
N LYS A 648 -5.20 -40.89 -9.32
CA LYS A 648 -3.96 -41.27 -9.99
C LYS A 648 -2.78 -40.57 -9.34
N ILE A 649 -1.82 -41.34 -8.86
CA ILE A 649 -0.61 -40.81 -8.23
C ILE A 649 0.61 -41.19 -9.06
N GLY A 650 1.40 -40.19 -9.43
CA GLY A 650 2.67 -40.34 -10.12
C GLY A 650 3.83 -40.47 -9.13
N ILE A 651 4.62 -41.53 -9.21
CA ILE A 651 5.93 -41.61 -8.55
C ILE A 651 6.92 -40.87 -9.45
N LEU A 652 7.42 -39.71 -9.01
CA LEU A 652 8.31 -38.89 -9.83
C LEU A 652 9.72 -39.48 -9.83
N GLN A 653 10.13 -40.04 -10.96
CA GLN A 653 11.40 -40.75 -11.11
C GLN A 653 12.61 -39.89 -10.67
N GLU A 654 12.67 -38.64 -11.11
CA GLU A 654 13.81 -37.75 -10.82
C GLU A 654 13.97 -37.46 -9.32
N GLY A 655 12.90 -37.58 -8.52
CA GLY A 655 12.96 -37.40 -7.07
C GLY A 655 13.65 -38.56 -6.33
N PHE A 656 13.86 -39.70 -7.01
CA PHE A 656 14.53 -40.89 -6.47
C PHE A 656 15.92 -41.11 -7.10
N ASP A 657 16.09 -40.76 -8.38
CA ASP A 657 17.31 -41.04 -9.15
C ASP A 657 18.53 -40.17 -8.76
N ASN A 658 18.34 -39.16 -7.91
CA ASN A 658 19.44 -38.32 -7.46
C ASN A 658 20.43 -39.11 -6.58
N PRO A 659 21.75 -39.10 -6.87
CA PRO A 659 22.75 -39.89 -6.13
C PRO A 659 22.86 -39.59 -4.63
N ILE A 660 22.31 -38.47 -4.16
CA ILE A 660 22.29 -38.10 -2.72
C ILE A 660 21.23 -38.90 -1.96
N VAL A 661 20.21 -39.44 -2.64
CA VAL A 661 19.14 -40.22 -2.00
C VAL A 661 19.71 -41.52 -1.43
N GLN A 662 19.57 -41.70 -0.11
CA GLN A 662 19.96 -42.93 0.58
C GLN A 662 19.09 -44.10 0.13
N ALA A 663 19.70 -45.27 -0.04
CA ALA A 663 19.01 -46.48 -0.50
C ALA A 663 17.84 -46.85 0.42
N GLU A 664 18.04 -46.71 1.73
CA GLU A 664 17.02 -47.04 2.74
C GLU A 664 15.85 -46.03 2.71
N VAL A 665 16.13 -44.75 2.46
CA VAL A 665 15.09 -43.72 2.27
C VAL A 665 14.31 -44.00 0.98
N HIS A 666 15.02 -44.30 -0.10
CA HIS A 666 14.42 -44.70 -1.38
C HIS A 666 13.47 -45.89 -1.20
N GLU A 667 13.93 -46.96 -0.55
CA GLU A 667 13.13 -48.16 -0.29
C GLU A 667 11.89 -47.89 0.58
N VAL A 668 12.05 -47.14 1.68
CA VAL A 668 10.93 -46.81 2.59
C VAL A 668 9.87 -45.99 1.87
N VAL A 669 10.26 -44.94 1.15
CA VAL A 669 9.31 -44.07 0.45
C VAL A 669 8.65 -44.79 -0.71
N LEU A 670 9.39 -45.57 -1.50
CA LEU A 670 8.81 -46.32 -2.61
C LEU A 670 7.81 -47.37 -2.10
N SER A 671 8.14 -48.07 -1.01
CA SER A 671 7.24 -49.02 -0.37
C SER A 671 5.96 -48.34 0.11
N ALA A 672 6.08 -47.19 0.78
CA ALA A 672 4.93 -46.39 1.20
C ALA A 672 4.08 -45.89 0.03
N ALA A 673 4.70 -45.40 -1.05
CA ALA A 673 4.01 -44.93 -2.24
C ALA A 673 3.15 -46.03 -2.88
N THR A 674 3.64 -47.27 -2.96
CA THR A 674 2.86 -48.39 -3.50
C THR A 674 1.69 -48.82 -2.61
N MET A 675 1.74 -48.54 -1.30
CA MET A 675 0.65 -48.90 -0.39
C MET A 675 -0.65 -48.12 -0.64
N PHE A 676 -0.60 -46.99 -1.35
CA PHE A 676 -1.81 -46.28 -1.80
C PHE A 676 -2.69 -47.12 -2.73
N GLU A 677 -2.16 -48.16 -3.40
CA GLU A 677 -2.97 -49.11 -4.17
C GLU A 677 -3.98 -49.85 -3.29
N LYS A 678 -3.61 -50.12 -2.01
CA LYS A 678 -4.53 -50.74 -1.03
C LYS A 678 -5.70 -49.83 -0.68
N LEU A 679 -5.56 -48.52 -0.88
CA LEU A 679 -6.60 -47.53 -0.70
C LEU A 679 -7.39 -47.27 -2.00
N GLY A 680 -7.05 -47.93 -3.11
CA GLY A 680 -7.74 -47.84 -4.40
C GLY A 680 -7.15 -46.84 -5.40
N ALA A 681 -6.06 -46.15 -5.06
CA ALA A 681 -5.37 -45.26 -6.00
C ALA A 681 -4.64 -46.05 -7.10
N SER A 682 -4.51 -45.48 -8.30
CA SER A 682 -3.65 -46.03 -9.35
C SER A 682 -2.27 -45.38 -9.28
N ILE A 683 -1.23 -46.20 -9.18
CA ILE A 683 0.16 -45.72 -9.07
C ILE A 683 0.91 -45.97 -10.37
N ARG A 684 1.63 -44.97 -10.88
CA ARG A 684 2.54 -45.13 -12.02
C ARG A 684 3.80 -44.30 -11.84
N GLN A 685 4.92 -44.75 -12.41
CA GLN A 685 6.08 -43.89 -12.55
C GLN A 685 5.84 -42.82 -13.62
N VAL A 686 6.32 -41.61 -13.35
CA VAL A 686 6.27 -40.46 -14.25
C VAL A 686 7.62 -39.74 -14.24
N SER A 687 7.90 -38.99 -15.30
CA SER A 687 9.15 -38.25 -15.45
C SER A 687 8.86 -36.77 -15.73
N VAL A 688 9.53 -35.90 -14.97
CA VAL A 688 9.61 -34.46 -15.21
C VAL A 688 11.10 -34.08 -15.15
N PRO A 689 11.84 -34.16 -16.28
CA PRO A 689 13.30 -34.06 -16.28
C PRO A 689 13.86 -32.78 -15.66
N LEU A 690 13.15 -31.65 -15.79
CA LEU A 690 13.55 -30.37 -15.20
C LEU A 690 13.57 -30.36 -13.66
N HIS A 691 13.00 -31.38 -13.00
CA HIS A 691 13.13 -31.56 -11.56
C HIS A 691 14.60 -31.57 -11.12
N MET A 692 15.47 -32.22 -11.89
CA MET A 692 16.91 -32.32 -11.61
C MET A 692 17.64 -30.97 -11.66
N GLU A 693 17.11 -30.01 -12.42
CA GLU A 693 17.65 -28.65 -12.51
C GLU A 693 17.12 -27.73 -11.39
N GLY A 694 16.04 -28.13 -10.72
CA GLY A 694 15.36 -27.38 -9.68
C GLY A 694 16.29 -26.79 -8.60
N PRO A 695 17.24 -27.56 -8.04
CA PRO A 695 18.18 -27.04 -7.05
C PRO A 695 19.08 -25.93 -7.59
N ALA A 696 19.50 -26.02 -8.85
CA ALA A 696 20.30 -24.99 -9.49
C ALA A 696 19.48 -23.72 -9.76
N LEU A 697 18.24 -23.88 -10.28
CA LEU A 697 17.33 -22.77 -10.54
C LEU A 697 17.01 -22.00 -9.26
N TRP A 698 16.60 -22.69 -8.19
CA TRP A 698 16.35 -22.09 -6.88
C TRP A 698 17.61 -21.43 -6.31
N THR A 699 18.78 -22.09 -6.41
CA THR A 699 20.03 -21.50 -5.89
C THR A 699 20.33 -20.18 -6.58
N ILE A 700 20.22 -20.08 -7.90
CA ILE A 700 20.50 -18.82 -8.61
C ILE A 700 19.49 -17.74 -8.25
N GLN A 701 18.19 -18.07 -8.20
CA GLN A 701 17.16 -17.12 -7.77
C GLN A 701 17.44 -16.60 -6.36
N GLN A 702 17.60 -17.50 -5.39
CA GLN A 702 17.78 -17.14 -3.98
C GLN A 702 19.11 -16.43 -3.70
N ARG A 703 20.19 -16.74 -4.43
CA ARG A 703 21.48 -16.03 -4.23
C ARG A 703 21.45 -14.62 -4.77
N ILE A 704 20.78 -14.35 -5.89
CA ILE A 704 20.70 -13.00 -6.45
C ILE A 704 19.71 -12.15 -5.65
N ALA A 705 18.43 -12.54 -5.64
CA ALA A 705 17.39 -11.75 -4.99
C ALA A 705 17.48 -11.78 -3.46
N GLY A 706 17.79 -12.93 -2.87
CA GLY A 706 18.00 -13.04 -1.43
C GLY A 706 19.18 -12.20 -0.93
N ALA A 707 20.26 -12.05 -1.72
CA ALA A 707 21.33 -11.13 -1.36
C ALA A 707 20.90 -9.67 -1.45
N MET A 708 20.14 -9.27 -2.48
CA MET A 708 19.58 -7.91 -2.56
C MET A 708 18.69 -7.59 -1.36
N ASN A 709 17.82 -8.52 -0.96
CA ASN A 709 16.99 -8.36 0.22
C ASN A 709 17.84 -8.26 1.49
N ILE A 710 18.79 -9.16 1.75
CA ILE A 710 19.71 -9.06 2.90
C ILE A 710 20.50 -7.74 2.90
N LEU A 711 20.80 -7.16 1.75
CA LEU A 711 21.53 -5.88 1.67
C LEU A 711 20.64 -4.64 1.81
N GLY A 712 19.31 -4.79 1.95
CA GLY A 712 18.38 -3.67 2.08
C GLY A 712 17.96 -3.06 0.73
N HIS A 713 18.10 -3.81 -0.36
CA HIS A 713 17.78 -3.39 -1.72
C HIS A 713 16.48 -4.03 -2.24
N ALA A 714 15.53 -4.33 -1.35
CA ALA A 714 14.22 -4.85 -1.74
C ALA A 714 13.43 -3.81 -2.57
N HIS A 715 12.92 -4.19 -3.74
CA HIS A 715 12.18 -3.28 -4.63
C HIS A 715 11.19 -4.03 -5.55
N GLY A 716 10.29 -3.29 -6.20
CA GLY A 716 9.47 -3.80 -7.30
C GLY A 716 8.19 -4.57 -6.91
N ARG A 717 7.86 -4.67 -5.61
CA ARG A 717 6.58 -5.24 -5.12
C ARG A 717 5.64 -4.16 -4.61
N ARG A 718 4.33 -4.38 -4.72
CA ARG A 718 3.30 -3.67 -3.95
C ARG A 718 3.02 -4.42 -2.63
N GLY A 719 2.74 -3.69 -1.55
CA GLY A 719 2.38 -4.27 -0.25
C GLY A 719 3.17 -3.68 0.91
N LEU A 720 3.13 -4.35 2.06
CA LEU A 720 3.80 -3.92 3.29
C LEU A 720 5.29 -4.30 3.27
N TYR A 721 6.15 -3.33 3.57
CA TYR A 721 7.56 -3.53 3.88
C TYR A 721 7.79 -3.27 5.36
N LEU A 722 8.54 -4.14 6.03
CA LEU A 722 8.90 -3.97 7.44
C LEU A 722 10.06 -2.99 7.57
N THR A 723 9.79 -1.69 7.39
CA THR A 723 10.82 -0.63 7.36
C THR A 723 11.63 -0.54 8.66
N GLU A 724 11.02 -0.83 9.80
CA GLU A 724 11.69 -0.88 11.11
C GLU A 724 12.67 -2.04 11.21
N PHE A 725 12.35 -3.18 10.58
CA PHE A 725 13.27 -4.30 10.47
C PHE A 725 14.49 -3.92 9.62
N GLU A 726 14.28 -3.22 8.51
CA GLU A 726 15.37 -2.67 7.70
C GLU A 726 16.24 -1.69 8.50
N HIS A 727 15.62 -0.78 9.26
CA HIS A 727 16.32 0.16 10.13
C HIS A 727 17.13 -0.57 11.23
N ALA A 728 16.57 -1.61 11.83
CA ALA A 728 17.23 -2.37 12.90
C ALA A 728 18.48 -3.14 12.43
N ARG A 729 18.57 -3.46 11.14
CA ARG A 729 19.64 -4.29 10.57
C ARG A 729 20.58 -3.55 9.60
N LEU A 730 20.42 -2.23 9.45
CA LEU A 730 21.28 -1.40 8.60
C LEU A 730 21.85 -0.23 9.41
N PRO A 731 23.05 0.26 9.09
CA PRO A 731 23.94 -0.18 8.01
C PRO A 731 24.75 -1.45 8.36
N TRP A 732 25.27 -2.10 7.32
CA TRP A 732 26.24 -3.18 7.47
C TRP A 732 27.59 -2.66 7.99
N THR A 733 28.19 -3.41 8.91
CA THR A 733 29.52 -3.14 9.49
C THR A 733 30.38 -4.39 9.38
N ALA A 734 31.70 -4.24 9.51
CA ALA A 734 32.57 -5.42 9.61
C ALA A 734 32.16 -6.32 10.80
N GLY A 735 31.71 -5.73 11.90
CA GLY A 735 31.31 -6.46 13.11
C GLY A 735 30.07 -7.34 12.90
N ASN A 736 28.96 -6.76 12.42
CA ASN A 736 27.72 -7.53 12.21
C ASN A 736 27.87 -8.58 11.10
N PHE A 737 28.59 -8.26 10.02
CA PHE A 737 28.84 -9.22 8.95
C PHE A 737 29.65 -10.42 9.45
N GLN A 738 30.66 -10.21 10.31
CA GLN A 738 31.46 -11.31 10.85
C GLN A 738 30.70 -12.25 11.79
N LYS A 739 29.61 -11.80 12.41
CA LYS A 739 28.76 -12.64 13.25
C LYS A 739 27.80 -13.54 12.47
N LEU A 740 27.49 -13.20 11.22
CA LEU A 740 26.63 -14.03 10.38
C LEU A 740 27.15 -15.46 10.27
N PHE A 741 26.22 -16.42 10.25
CA PHE A 741 26.57 -17.80 9.97
C PHE A 741 27.09 -17.96 8.53
N ALA A 742 27.86 -19.03 8.29
CA ALA A 742 28.51 -19.28 7.00
C ALA A 742 27.53 -19.31 5.82
N SER A 743 26.31 -19.84 6.00
CA SER A 743 25.28 -19.89 4.96
C SER A 743 24.74 -18.54 4.56
N THR A 744 24.50 -17.64 5.52
CA THR A 744 24.07 -16.28 5.27
C THR A 744 25.17 -15.47 4.59
N LYS A 745 26.42 -15.57 5.06
CA LYS A 745 27.59 -14.94 4.40
C LYS A 745 27.73 -15.40 2.94
N ASN A 746 27.61 -16.71 2.70
CA ASN A 746 27.71 -17.28 1.37
C ASN A 746 26.58 -16.80 0.44
N THR A 747 25.39 -16.54 0.98
CA THR A 747 24.29 -15.94 0.21
C THR A 747 24.68 -14.57 -0.33
N VAL A 748 25.16 -13.69 0.56
CA VAL A 748 25.59 -12.33 0.20
C VAL A 748 26.77 -12.36 -0.79
N ILE A 749 27.81 -13.15 -0.50
CA ILE A 749 29.02 -13.24 -1.33
C ILE A 749 28.69 -13.74 -2.74
N ASN A 750 27.90 -14.82 -2.85
CA ASN A 750 27.52 -15.36 -4.16
C ASN A 750 26.59 -14.40 -4.90
N GLY A 751 25.67 -13.72 -4.22
CA GLY A 751 24.81 -12.73 -4.85
C GLY A 751 25.58 -11.58 -5.48
N MET A 752 26.55 -11.01 -4.74
CA MET A 752 27.44 -9.98 -5.27
C MET A 752 28.20 -10.47 -6.51
N TYR A 753 28.78 -11.67 -6.45
CA TYR A 753 29.49 -12.27 -7.59
C TYR A 753 28.57 -12.51 -8.80
N LEU A 754 27.37 -13.06 -8.59
CA LEU A 754 26.45 -13.37 -9.68
C LEU A 754 25.92 -12.10 -10.36
N MET A 755 25.62 -11.05 -9.59
CA MET A 755 25.16 -9.76 -10.14
C MET A 755 26.23 -9.08 -10.99
N ASP A 756 27.51 -9.19 -10.62
CA ASP A 756 28.63 -8.59 -11.35
C ASP A 756 29.00 -9.38 -12.62
N HIS A 757 29.07 -10.72 -12.52
CA HIS A 757 29.63 -11.56 -13.58
C HIS A 757 28.58 -12.17 -14.53
N PHE A 758 27.30 -12.21 -14.16
CA PHE A 758 26.25 -12.88 -14.94
C PHE A 758 25.00 -11.99 -15.12
N PRO A 759 25.11 -10.83 -15.80
CA PRO A 759 23.97 -9.97 -16.07
C PRO A 759 22.89 -10.72 -16.87
N GLY A 760 21.62 -10.54 -16.49
CA GLY A 760 20.47 -11.22 -17.09
C GLY A 760 20.26 -12.67 -16.66
N LEU A 761 21.15 -13.24 -15.83
CA LEU A 761 21.01 -14.62 -15.35
C LEU A 761 19.72 -14.84 -14.55
N TYR A 762 19.36 -13.91 -13.66
CA TYR A 762 18.11 -14.00 -12.90
C TYR A 762 16.88 -14.12 -13.81
N GLY A 763 16.80 -13.29 -14.86
CA GLY A 763 15.70 -13.36 -15.83
C GLY A 763 15.67 -14.68 -16.60
N LYS A 764 16.83 -15.22 -16.99
CA LYS A 764 16.92 -16.56 -17.60
C LYS A 764 16.46 -17.66 -16.64
N THR A 765 16.86 -17.59 -15.37
CA THR A 765 16.42 -18.51 -14.32
C THR A 765 14.91 -18.50 -14.17
N MET A 766 14.28 -17.33 -14.09
CA MET A 766 12.82 -17.22 -13.98
C MET A 766 12.08 -17.80 -15.21
N ASN A 767 12.63 -17.66 -16.42
CA ASN A 767 12.06 -18.29 -17.62
C ASN A 767 12.14 -19.82 -17.55
N LEU A 768 13.23 -20.38 -17.01
CA LEU A 768 13.38 -21.82 -16.82
C LEU A 768 12.50 -22.36 -15.68
N VAL A 769 12.34 -21.60 -14.60
CA VAL A 769 11.38 -21.89 -13.52
C VAL A 769 9.96 -21.95 -14.07
N ARG A 770 9.55 -20.99 -14.90
CA ARG A 770 8.25 -21.02 -15.58
C ARG A 770 8.09 -22.29 -16.41
N ARG A 771 9.11 -22.66 -17.19
CA ARG A 771 9.07 -23.91 -17.98
C ARG A 771 8.94 -25.15 -17.08
N ALA A 772 9.68 -25.21 -15.97
CA ALA A 772 9.54 -26.30 -15.01
C ALA A 772 8.12 -26.35 -14.43
N SER A 773 7.50 -25.19 -14.17
CA SER A 773 6.11 -25.13 -13.75
C SER A 773 5.14 -25.65 -14.80
N ASP A 774 5.31 -25.25 -16.07
CA ASP A 774 4.49 -25.73 -17.19
C ASP A 774 4.62 -27.26 -17.35
N ASP A 775 5.82 -27.81 -17.19
CA ASP A 775 6.07 -29.25 -17.28
C ASP A 775 5.40 -30.03 -16.12
N TYR A 776 5.42 -29.51 -14.88
CA TYR A 776 4.70 -30.11 -13.75
C TYR A 776 3.18 -30.06 -13.96
N GLU A 777 2.63 -28.90 -14.31
CA GLU A 777 1.19 -28.73 -14.54
C GLU A 777 0.70 -29.65 -15.66
N LYS A 778 1.49 -29.84 -16.73
CA LYS A 778 1.17 -30.81 -17.77
C LYS A 778 1.07 -32.22 -17.22
N THR A 779 2.00 -32.66 -16.37
CA THR A 779 1.91 -33.99 -15.73
C THR A 779 0.72 -34.06 -14.77
N LEU A 780 0.42 -32.99 -14.03
CA LEU A 780 -0.67 -32.90 -13.06
C LEU A 780 -2.06 -32.74 -13.71
N GLN A 781 -2.14 -32.57 -15.03
CA GLN A 781 -3.38 -32.76 -15.80
C GLN A 781 -3.72 -34.25 -15.98
N GLU A 782 -2.71 -35.14 -15.97
CA GLU A 782 -2.88 -36.58 -16.14
C GLU A 782 -2.95 -37.32 -14.80
N PHE A 783 -2.31 -36.77 -13.76
CA PHE A 783 -2.20 -37.32 -12.41
C PHE A 783 -2.69 -36.31 -11.36
N ASP A 784 -3.38 -36.78 -10.34
CA ASP A 784 -3.92 -35.91 -9.29
C ASP A 784 -2.83 -35.43 -8.31
N ALA A 785 -1.75 -36.21 -8.16
CA ALA A 785 -0.60 -35.83 -7.35
C ALA A 785 0.69 -36.54 -7.80
N LEU A 786 1.82 -35.95 -7.43
CA LEU A 786 3.16 -36.53 -7.53
C LEU A 786 3.71 -36.88 -6.15
N ILE A 787 4.44 -38.00 -6.05
CA ILE A 787 5.07 -38.45 -4.82
C ILE A 787 6.57 -38.69 -5.02
N MET A 788 7.35 -38.28 -4.02
CA MET A 788 8.80 -38.51 -3.91
C MET A 788 9.26 -38.41 -2.44
N PRO A 789 10.50 -38.79 -2.10
CA PRO A 789 11.06 -38.53 -0.77
C PRO A 789 11.09 -37.04 -0.49
N THR A 790 10.69 -36.62 0.72
CA THR A 790 10.78 -35.19 1.09
C THR A 790 12.24 -34.77 1.21
N THR A 791 13.03 -35.56 1.95
CA THR A 791 14.48 -35.39 2.09
C THR A 791 15.18 -36.61 1.50
N PRO A 792 16.38 -36.45 0.91
CA PRO A 792 17.11 -37.59 0.33
C PRO A 792 17.69 -38.53 1.41
N VAL A 793 17.80 -38.04 2.63
CA VAL A 793 18.42 -38.72 3.76
C VAL A 793 17.54 -38.56 5.00
N VAL A 794 17.69 -39.45 5.98
CA VAL A 794 17.21 -39.20 7.35
C VAL A 794 18.02 -38.09 8.02
N ALA A 795 17.61 -37.66 9.22
CA ALA A 795 18.25 -36.55 9.91
C ALA A 795 19.77 -36.76 10.03
N PRO A 796 20.59 -35.84 9.49
CA PRO A 796 22.05 -35.92 9.63
C PRO A 796 22.47 -35.46 11.03
N ARG A 797 23.68 -35.86 11.46
CA ARG A 797 24.30 -35.27 12.65
C ARG A 797 24.46 -33.76 12.52
N HIS A 798 24.45 -33.07 13.65
CA HIS A 798 24.85 -31.66 13.70
C HIS A 798 26.27 -31.48 13.18
N GLY A 799 26.47 -30.40 12.42
CA GLY A 799 27.79 -29.97 12.01
C GLY A 799 28.52 -29.23 13.14
N ASN A 800 29.72 -28.75 12.83
CA ASN A 800 30.44 -27.86 13.72
C ASN A 800 30.13 -26.41 13.36
N PRO A 801 29.36 -25.65 14.18
CA PRO A 801 29.02 -24.25 13.88
C PRO A 801 30.24 -23.32 13.86
N LYS A 802 31.37 -23.74 14.46
CA LYS A 802 32.64 -23.00 14.49
C LYS A 802 33.65 -23.54 13.46
N GLY A 803 33.22 -24.43 12.57
CA GLY A 803 34.06 -24.98 11.51
C GLY A 803 34.39 -23.97 10.40
N THR A 804 35.19 -24.41 9.43
CA THR A 804 35.31 -23.68 8.17
C THR A 804 33.95 -23.61 7.45
N PRO A 805 33.71 -22.62 6.57
CA PRO A 805 32.43 -22.53 5.86
C PRO A 805 32.01 -23.84 5.20
N ARG A 806 32.94 -24.55 4.55
CA ARG A 806 32.68 -25.86 3.93
C ARG A 806 32.20 -26.92 4.93
N GLN A 807 32.83 -27.00 6.11
CA GLN A 807 32.43 -27.92 7.18
C GLN A 807 31.06 -27.57 7.75
N CYS A 808 30.73 -26.27 7.84
CA CYS A 808 29.41 -25.82 8.28
C CYS A 808 28.28 -26.24 7.31
N PHE A 809 28.55 -26.31 6.01
CA PHE A 809 27.54 -26.73 5.02
C PHE A 809 27.36 -28.24 4.92
N GLU A 810 28.42 -29.02 5.13
CA GLU A 810 28.47 -30.45 4.82
C GLU A 810 27.21 -31.26 5.23
N PRO A 811 26.64 -31.10 6.45
CA PRO A 811 25.44 -31.84 6.85
C PRO A 811 24.15 -31.44 6.12
N SER A 812 24.11 -30.26 5.49
CA SER A 812 22.91 -29.69 4.84
C SER A 812 22.92 -29.79 3.31
N ILE A 813 24.08 -30.12 2.71
CA ILE A 813 24.25 -30.16 1.26
C ILE A 813 23.28 -31.18 0.66
N GLY A 814 22.46 -30.71 -0.28
CA GLY A 814 21.52 -31.55 -1.01
C GLY A 814 20.23 -31.89 -0.26
N LEU A 815 20.02 -31.43 0.98
CA LEU A 815 18.76 -31.72 1.70
C LEU A 815 17.51 -31.21 0.98
N THR A 816 17.64 -30.17 0.14
CA THR A 816 16.52 -29.50 -0.53
C THR A 816 16.28 -29.96 -1.98
N ILE A 817 16.95 -31.04 -2.43
CA ILE A 817 16.90 -31.45 -3.85
C ILE A 817 15.47 -31.66 -4.37
N ASN A 818 14.58 -32.18 -3.51
CA ASN A 818 13.19 -32.50 -3.86
C ASN A 818 12.19 -31.45 -3.36
N THR A 819 12.63 -30.45 -2.59
CA THR A 819 11.72 -29.47 -1.98
C THR A 819 11.77 -28.12 -2.67
N ALA A 820 12.97 -27.65 -3.02
CA ALA A 820 13.21 -26.26 -3.46
C ALA A 820 12.53 -25.92 -4.79
N VAL A 821 12.45 -26.86 -5.72
CA VAL A 821 11.81 -26.64 -7.03
C VAL A 821 10.32 -26.26 -6.89
N PHE A 822 9.64 -26.77 -5.85
CA PHE A 822 8.24 -26.47 -5.59
C PHE A 822 8.03 -25.11 -4.89
N ASN A 823 9.09 -24.49 -4.39
CA ASN A 823 9.03 -23.12 -3.92
C ASN A 823 8.98 -22.15 -5.11
N VAL A 824 9.92 -22.30 -6.05
CA VAL A 824 10.03 -21.42 -7.23
C VAL A 824 8.93 -21.65 -8.26
N THR A 825 8.43 -22.88 -8.41
CA THR A 825 7.28 -23.17 -9.28
C THR A 825 5.94 -22.89 -8.60
N GLY A 826 5.92 -22.76 -7.27
CA GLY A 826 4.75 -22.39 -6.50
C GLY A 826 3.77 -23.52 -6.14
N HIS A 827 3.95 -24.75 -6.64
CA HIS A 827 3.04 -25.89 -6.40
C HIS A 827 2.87 -26.21 -4.91
N PRO A 828 1.65 -26.59 -4.45
CA PRO A 828 1.43 -27.01 -3.08
C PRO A 828 2.07 -28.39 -2.82
N ALA A 829 2.67 -28.54 -1.64
CA ALA A 829 3.36 -29.76 -1.25
C ALA A 829 3.21 -30.04 0.25
N VAL A 830 2.79 -31.26 0.60
CA VAL A 830 2.69 -31.73 1.99
C VAL A 830 3.69 -32.84 2.24
N SER A 831 4.49 -32.72 3.30
CA SER A 831 5.33 -33.80 3.83
C SER A 831 4.58 -34.55 4.92
N ILE A 832 4.54 -35.87 4.82
CA ILE A 832 3.97 -36.78 5.81
C ILE A 832 4.98 -37.85 6.20
N PRO A 833 5.00 -38.30 7.47
CA PRO A 833 5.89 -39.38 7.89
C PRO A 833 5.39 -40.73 7.35
N VAL A 834 6.32 -41.57 6.88
CA VAL A 834 6.01 -42.86 6.24
C VAL A 834 6.78 -44.06 6.78
N GLY A 835 7.74 -43.83 7.68
CA GLY A 835 8.50 -44.90 8.31
C GLY A 835 9.80 -44.41 8.93
N TYR A 836 10.73 -45.34 9.14
CA TYR A 836 12.06 -45.08 9.69
C TYR A 836 13.16 -45.73 8.85
N ALA A 837 14.28 -45.03 8.70
CA ALA A 837 15.50 -45.57 8.11
C ALA A 837 16.70 -45.38 9.07
N PRO A 838 17.73 -46.25 8.99
CA PRO A 838 18.93 -46.11 9.80
C PRO A 838 19.69 -44.82 9.46
N ALA A 839 20.32 -44.20 10.47
CA ALA A 839 21.22 -43.09 10.27
C ALA A 839 22.49 -43.55 9.54
N LYS A 840 23.00 -42.72 8.62
CA LYS A 840 24.18 -43.05 7.79
C LYS A 840 25.43 -43.33 8.62
N ASP A 841 25.58 -42.64 9.74
CA ASP A 841 26.75 -42.69 10.61
C ASP A 841 26.60 -43.68 11.77
N ASP A 842 25.38 -44.14 12.07
CA ASP A 842 25.09 -45.11 13.13
C ASP A 842 23.81 -45.88 12.79
N ALA A 843 23.96 -47.09 12.26
CA ALA A 843 22.83 -47.92 11.84
C ALA A 843 21.92 -48.36 13.00
N SER A 844 22.36 -48.24 14.27
CA SER A 844 21.53 -48.51 15.44
C SER A 844 20.52 -47.39 15.73
N VAL A 845 20.77 -46.20 15.19
CA VAL A 845 19.87 -45.05 15.29
C VAL A 845 18.91 -45.08 14.11
N ARG A 846 17.61 -45.25 14.38
CA ARG A 846 16.56 -45.16 13.36
C ARG A 846 15.85 -43.81 13.46
N LEU A 847 15.70 -43.15 12.33
CA LEU A 847 15.17 -41.78 12.24
C LEU A 847 14.01 -41.70 11.24
N PRO A 848 13.05 -40.78 11.43
CA PRO A 848 11.89 -40.67 10.56
C PRO A 848 12.25 -40.42 9.09
N VAL A 849 11.40 -40.95 8.21
CA VAL A 849 11.44 -40.71 6.76
C VAL A 849 10.12 -40.04 6.36
N GLY A 850 10.23 -38.89 5.69
CA GLY A 850 9.08 -38.17 5.14
C GLY A 850 8.91 -38.41 3.64
N MET A 851 7.65 -38.56 3.22
CA MET A 851 7.22 -38.59 1.83
C MET A 851 6.46 -37.31 1.50
N GLN A 852 6.79 -36.67 0.39
CA GLN A 852 6.11 -35.47 -0.05
C GLN A 852 5.08 -35.80 -1.12
N ILE A 853 3.87 -35.27 -0.97
CA ILE A 853 2.79 -35.31 -1.95
C ILE A 853 2.64 -33.91 -2.53
N VAL A 854 2.78 -33.77 -3.85
CA VAL A 854 2.75 -32.51 -4.59
C VAL A 854 1.55 -32.50 -5.53
N GLY A 855 0.79 -31.41 -5.54
CA GLY A 855 -0.39 -31.26 -6.39
C GLY A 855 -0.21 -30.15 -7.42
N GLY A 856 -1.19 -30.02 -8.31
CA GLY A 856 -1.30 -28.85 -9.19
C GLY A 856 -1.51 -27.57 -8.38
N LEU A 857 -1.27 -26.42 -9.00
CA LEU A 857 -1.54 -25.12 -8.38
C LEU A 857 -3.00 -25.05 -7.90
N LYS A 858 -3.18 -24.63 -6.64
CA LYS A 858 -4.48 -24.55 -5.95
C LYS A 858 -5.18 -25.90 -5.73
N GLN A 859 -4.45 -27.01 -5.75
CA GLN A 859 -4.96 -28.38 -5.49
C GLN A 859 -4.70 -28.87 -4.06
N GLU A 860 -4.69 -27.97 -3.06
CA GLU A 860 -4.44 -28.33 -1.66
C GLU A 860 -5.43 -29.38 -1.16
N LYS A 861 -6.72 -29.28 -1.51
CA LYS A 861 -7.75 -30.28 -1.14
C LYS A 861 -7.37 -31.68 -1.59
N THR A 862 -6.82 -31.81 -2.79
CA THR A 862 -6.42 -33.09 -3.37
C THR A 862 -5.26 -33.70 -2.61
N ILE A 863 -4.17 -32.95 -2.40
CA ILE A 863 -3.00 -33.48 -1.68
C ILE A 863 -3.29 -33.74 -0.21
N LEU A 864 -4.13 -32.90 0.44
CA LEU A 864 -4.57 -33.10 1.81
C LEU A 864 -5.45 -34.34 1.93
N ARG A 865 -6.35 -34.60 0.98
CA ARG A 865 -7.16 -35.83 0.96
C ARG A 865 -6.28 -37.07 0.86
N ILE A 866 -5.28 -37.07 -0.02
CA ILE A 866 -4.36 -38.20 -0.19
C ILE A 866 -3.56 -38.41 1.10
N ALA A 867 -3.02 -37.33 1.67
CA ALA A 867 -2.28 -37.37 2.92
C ALA A 867 -3.14 -37.85 4.11
N HIS A 868 -4.38 -37.39 4.20
CA HIS A 868 -5.30 -37.77 5.27
C HIS A 868 -5.74 -39.24 5.15
N ALA A 869 -5.92 -39.73 3.92
CA ALA A 869 -6.20 -41.16 3.67
C ALA A 869 -5.02 -42.05 4.11
N TRP A 870 -3.79 -41.62 3.88
CA TRP A 870 -2.59 -42.30 4.40
C TRP A 870 -2.59 -42.35 5.93
N GLU A 871 -2.66 -41.18 6.56
CA GLU A 871 -2.62 -41.01 8.02
C GLU A 871 -3.71 -41.82 8.74
N THR A 872 -4.91 -41.86 8.16
CA THR A 872 -6.05 -42.59 8.75
C THR A 872 -5.91 -44.10 8.61
N SER A 873 -5.21 -44.58 7.57
CA SER A 873 -5.17 -46.00 7.22
C SER A 873 -3.91 -46.71 7.70
N PHE A 874 -2.82 -45.99 7.93
CA PHE A 874 -1.52 -46.56 8.26
C PHE A 874 -0.87 -45.84 9.43
N ASP A 875 -0.40 -46.61 10.41
CA ASP A 875 0.52 -46.09 11.44
C ASP A 875 1.97 -46.27 10.95
N TRP A 876 2.54 -45.18 10.45
CA TRP A 876 3.92 -45.14 9.95
C TRP A 876 4.95 -45.59 10.99
N ARG A 877 4.63 -45.51 12.28
CA ARG A 877 5.54 -45.93 13.36
C ARG A 877 5.71 -47.44 13.44
N LEU A 878 4.73 -48.18 12.92
CA LEU A 878 4.72 -49.65 12.90
C LEU A 878 5.24 -50.22 11.55
N LEU A 879 5.42 -49.37 10.54
CA LEU A 879 5.89 -49.78 9.22
C LEU A 879 7.40 -50.04 9.25
N HIS A 880 7.78 -51.31 9.02
CA HIS A 880 9.18 -51.73 8.87
C HIS A 880 9.49 -51.92 7.39
N SER A 881 10.69 -51.53 6.94
CA SER A 881 11.14 -51.88 5.59
C SER A 881 11.20 -53.40 5.47
N SER A 882 10.59 -53.95 4.43
CA SER A 882 10.36 -55.38 4.28
C SER A 882 11.61 -56.19 3.89
N SER A 883 12.82 -55.76 4.27
CA SER A 883 14.08 -56.38 3.83
C SER A 883 14.88 -57.12 4.91
N THR A 884 14.46 -57.16 6.19
CA THR A 884 15.11 -58.05 7.18
C THR A 884 14.11 -58.72 8.11
N LYS A 885 13.96 -60.04 7.94
CA LYS A 885 13.41 -60.93 8.98
C LYS A 885 14.46 -61.10 10.06
N GLU A 886 14.43 -60.26 11.09
CA GLU A 886 14.96 -60.63 12.41
C GLU A 886 14.21 -59.82 13.47
N SER A 887 13.56 -60.54 14.39
CA SER A 887 12.83 -59.97 15.51
C SER A 887 13.80 -59.30 16.48
N ILE A 888 13.80 -57.98 16.53
CA ILE A 888 14.38 -57.22 17.64
C ILE A 888 13.21 -56.63 18.43
N SER A 889 12.80 -57.37 19.46
CA SER A 889 12.05 -56.83 20.58
C SER A 889 12.98 -55.91 21.35
N ASP A 890 12.90 -54.60 21.13
CA ASP A 890 13.32 -53.55 22.06
C ASP A 890 13.02 -52.17 21.41
N VAL A 891 11.74 -51.78 21.42
CA VAL A 891 11.35 -50.37 21.27
C VAL A 891 11.29 -49.79 22.69
N PRO A 892 11.94 -48.65 22.98
CA PRO A 892 11.85 -48.03 24.31
C PRO A 892 10.40 -47.68 24.66
N ASP A 893 10.05 -47.98 25.91
CA ASP A 893 8.73 -47.97 26.51
C ASP A 893 7.93 -46.66 26.30
N LEU A 894 6.71 -46.81 25.78
CA LEU A 894 5.70 -45.76 25.55
C LEU A 894 5.24 -45.08 26.86
N GLU A 895 5.54 -45.66 28.04
CA GLU A 895 5.23 -45.05 29.33
C GLU A 895 6.06 -43.79 29.67
N SER A 896 7.16 -43.53 28.97
CA SER A 896 7.96 -42.32 29.21
C SER A 896 7.33 -41.03 28.65
N TRP A 897 6.38 -41.14 27.70
CA TRP A 897 5.70 -40.00 27.07
C TRP A 897 4.41 -39.58 27.79
N SER A 898 3.77 -40.48 28.56
CA SER A 898 2.56 -40.15 29.33
C SER A 898 2.85 -39.27 30.55
N LYS A 899 4.06 -39.34 31.11
CA LYS A 899 4.45 -38.52 32.28
C LYS A 899 4.67 -37.04 31.98
N LEU A 900 4.83 -36.65 30.72
CA LEU A 900 4.91 -35.24 30.30
C LEU A 900 3.52 -34.62 30.02
N ASN A 901 2.48 -35.44 29.85
CA ASN A 901 1.10 -34.96 29.62
C ASN A 901 0.36 -34.51 30.90
N GLU A 902 0.89 -34.80 32.09
CA GLU A 902 0.28 -34.41 33.37
C GLU A 902 0.55 -32.94 33.78
N GLN A 903 1.32 -32.18 33.00
CA GLN A 903 1.61 -30.76 33.30
C GLN A 903 0.78 -29.74 32.48
N ARG A 904 -0.41 -30.13 32.01
CA ARG A 904 -1.42 -29.18 31.51
C ARG A 904 -2.10 -28.44 32.67
N THR A 905 -1.38 -27.61 33.42
CA THR A 905 -1.97 -26.66 34.38
C THR A 905 -1.92 -25.25 33.82
N ILE A 906 -3.04 -24.82 33.23
CA ILE A 906 -3.36 -23.41 33.01
C ILE A 906 -3.54 -22.75 34.39
N PRO A 907 -2.93 -21.60 34.70
CA PRO A 907 -3.12 -20.95 35.99
C PRO A 907 -4.59 -20.51 36.18
N SER A 908 -5.15 -20.87 37.34
CA SER A 908 -6.49 -20.47 37.79
C SER A 908 -6.63 -18.94 37.94
N PRO A 909 -7.79 -18.34 37.61
CA PRO A 909 -7.99 -16.89 37.72
C PRO A 909 -8.00 -16.43 39.18
N LEU A 910 -7.06 -15.55 39.52
CA LEU A 910 -7.04 -14.82 40.79
C LEU A 910 -8.33 -14.02 40.97
N THR A 911 -9.02 -14.30 42.06
CA THR A 911 -10.21 -13.58 42.51
C THR A 911 -9.78 -12.21 43.04
N VAL A 912 -10.23 -11.13 42.38
CA VAL A 912 -10.11 -9.77 42.88
C VAL A 912 -11.01 -9.61 44.11
N LYS A 913 -10.42 -9.40 45.28
CA LYS A 913 -11.11 -8.83 46.45
C LYS A 913 -10.83 -7.34 46.49
N SER A 914 -11.92 -6.57 46.32
CA SER A 914 -12.17 -5.15 46.65
C SER A 914 -11.07 -4.14 46.35
#